data_AF-A0A2S0US97-F1
#
_entry.id   AF-A0A2S0US97-F1
#
_cell.length_a   1.000
_cell.length_b   1.000
_cell.length_c   1.000
_cell.angle_alpha   90.00
_cell.angle_beta   90.00
_cell.angle_gamma   90.00
#
_symmetry.space_group_name_H-M   'P 1'
#
loop_
_entity.id
_entity.type
_entity.pdbx_description
1 polymer ?
#
loop_
_entity_poly.entity_id
_entity_poly.type
_entity_poly.pdbx_seq_one_letter_code
_entity_poly.pdbx_strand_id
1 'polypeptide(L)'
;MPAPIWRGTTLRYRCPSIRLPRRDRAELFGDADDFPRKDRRQMNAPKTYDDITALWQSWCDARGASGQGDPAVALKHVLAERRIPAGLADLRRALALCGPVATIDRQGFIDAILPVVAAPALRLEHAFAYFGATDAELPVERVRDVLGHLFHDGDMLDAMLADLDANGDRCVTFDDFLEFYPEKAAAEPDGVAVSAPLSQAAVAAPRPVSRAHFGDVATSPLQMQTGFFRLLQGAAYRTFRESYSANSESHLRARDLPYTVSDFAVFVRAATEFYLSLGLVEGDRAVAEFHRLVALVEAQHQSLCVRIATWDKVAKTDAMLAAEAVLEGELAALADHRERFAEAVEYLLALRAHRISPTEVRADSLTRHEMDRLRHGELNAEHGHVAPRGGRARPGPYHDSWSPVVLAAGEPRAAGTIMPVAFWYDDFMPQLLLCVSILTDADLDAETSCAELELDAWHAGYAGLGAFDRYGTDLRDGFAACPVRVKLALRQAWRLSEHYLNSLQKRRERAEFGRETGYLSQYVSFIDLHLGRTDVADAEMRISFPYFIGPAVWCLLHTAANLVEDMSGAAKSAAVDRFKAFFRAFATMYPCPYCRYHLNRYVVRNREVNFYPVEFLLLGQREDRDWFDISLDDRLATISADKSGSFALFVWKLHNAVSSSIARTEEWYHREEHPLYTTRFWPGLDTEIARMRSSGIEQMPVGRLAAIYGVIKPSVELATLRDEIQLALHGEKATGLDAITARAADCVSRLETAMTEADLLRQTYVFDSTKFDPPPHISEQEESYARSGYYVER
;
A
#
# COMPACT_ATOMS: atom_id res chain seq x y z
N MET A 1 -59.87 11.08 -32.04
CA MET A 1 -60.42 10.06 -32.97
C MET A 1 -59.30 9.07 -33.28
N PRO A 2 -59.56 7.76 -33.40
CA PRO A 2 -60.13 6.84 -32.42
C PRO A 2 -59.12 5.73 -32.00
N ALA A 3 -59.42 5.03 -30.91
CA ALA A 3 -58.78 3.77 -30.50
C ALA A 3 -59.14 2.60 -31.45
N PRO A 4 -58.46 1.43 -31.39
CA PRO A 4 -58.96 0.38 -30.48
C PRO A 4 -57.92 -0.57 -29.85
N ILE A 5 -58.18 -0.91 -28.57
CA ILE A 5 -58.27 -2.24 -27.92
C ILE A 5 -57.67 -3.46 -28.65
N TRP A 6 -56.84 -4.28 -27.98
CA TRP A 6 -57.02 -5.75 -27.83
C TRP A 6 -56.18 -6.36 -26.68
N ARG A 7 -56.71 -7.45 -26.11
CA ARG A 7 -56.41 -8.09 -24.82
C ARG A 7 -55.20 -9.04 -24.84
N GLY A 8 -54.73 -9.38 -23.63
CA GLY A 8 -53.53 -10.17 -23.32
C GLY A 8 -53.46 -11.61 -23.82
N THR A 9 -52.29 -12.23 -23.65
CA THR A 9 -52.16 -13.65 -23.26
C THR A 9 -50.73 -13.98 -22.81
N THR A 10 -50.63 -14.62 -21.66
CA THR A 10 -49.50 -15.40 -21.15
C THR A 10 -49.04 -16.48 -22.13
N LEU A 11 -47.74 -16.59 -22.36
CA LEU A 11 -47.12 -17.76 -23.00
C LEU A 11 -45.96 -18.29 -22.14
N ARG A 12 -46.30 -19.27 -21.29
CA ARG A 12 -45.39 -20.33 -20.85
C ARG A 12 -45.31 -21.36 -21.98
N TYR A 13 -44.12 -21.79 -22.37
CA TYR A 13 -43.93 -23.04 -23.10
C TYR A 13 -42.95 -23.96 -22.36
N ARG A 14 -43.43 -25.19 -22.14
CA ARG A 14 -42.74 -26.35 -21.57
C ARG A 14 -42.00 -27.13 -22.69
N CYS A 15 -40.80 -27.62 -22.34
CA CYS A 15 -40.24 -29.00 -22.48
C CYS A 15 -40.41 -29.80 -23.79
N PRO A 16 -39.46 -30.71 -24.09
CA PRO A 16 -39.87 -32.11 -23.92
C PRO A 16 -38.83 -33.00 -23.22
N SER A 17 -39.32 -33.66 -22.19
CA SER A 17 -38.86 -34.94 -21.65
C SER A 17 -39.16 -36.09 -22.61
N ILE A 18 -38.22 -37.02 -22.79
CA ILE A 18 -38.47 -38.37 -23.32
C ILE A 18 -38.22 -39.37 -22.18
N ARG A 19 -39.16 -40.31 -21.96
CA ARG A 19 -39.18 -41.33 -20.90
C ARG A 19 -39.03 -42.75 -21.48
N LEU A 20 -38.12 -43.51 -20.84
CA LEU A 20 -38.22 -44.91 -20.31
C LEU A 20 -38.37 -46.11 -21.30
N PRO A 21 -37.80 -47.30 -20.97
CA PRO A 21 -38.43 -48.22 -20.00
C PRO A 21 -37.48 -48.94 -19.01
N ARG A 22 -38.05 -49.32 -17.86
CA ARG A 22 -37.52 -50.32 -16.89
C ARG A 22 -37.93 -51.74 -17.31
N ARG A 23 -36.95 -52.66 -17.33
CA ARG A 23 -37.00 -54.14 -17.16
C ARG A 23 -35.55 -54.56 -16.87
N ASP A 24 -35.19 -55.63 -16.18
CA ASP A 24 -35.76 -56.45 -15.12
C ASP A 24 -34.54 -56.98 -14.36
N ARG A 25 -34.72 -57.37 -13.10
CA ARG A 25 -33.69 -57.99 -12.26
C ARG A 25 -33.30 -59.38 -12.79
N ALA A 26 -32.06 -59.74 -12.47
CA ALA A 26 -31.48 -61.09 -12.44
C ALA A 26 -31.06 -61.69 -13.78
N GLU A 27 -29.77 -61.59 -14.08
CA GLU A 27 -28.86 -62.72 -14.31
C GLU A 27 -27.46 -62.18 -14.65
N LEU A 28 -26.42 -62.98 -14.34
CA LEU A 28 -24.99 -62.75 -14.55
C LEU A 28 -24.27 -61.97 -13.43
N PHE A 29 -24.23 -62.59 -12.24
CA PHE A 29 -23.03 -62.52 -11.41
C PHE A 29 -21.93 -63.32 -12.14
N GLY A 30 -20.91 -62.60 -12.60
CA GLY A 30 -19.64 -63.14 -13.08
C GLY A 30 -18.56 -62.12 -12.76
N ASP A 31 -17.71 -62.48 -11.79
CA ASP A 31 -16.43 -61.93 -11.38
C ASP A 31 -16.28 -60.41 -11.18
N ALA A 32 -16.17 -60.06 -9.90
CA ALA A 32 -15.70 -58.77 -9.42
C ALA A 32 -14.18 -58.69 -9.59
N ASP A 33 -13.71 -58.10 -10.69
CA ASP A 33 -12.40 -57.44 -10.83
C ASP A 33 -12.32 -56.78 -12.22
N ASP A 34 -12.98 -55.64 -12.41
CA ASP A 34 -12.53 -54.57 -13.33
C ASP A 34 -13.58 -53.46 -13.43
N PHE A 35 -13.40 -52.35 -12.70
CA PHE A 35 -13.84 -51.02 -13.15
C PHE A 35 -12.97 -49.97 -12.43
N PRO A 36 -12.42 -48.97 -13.13
CA PRO A 36 -11.35 -48.14 -12.59
C PRO A 36 -11.94 -47.17 -11.56
N ARG A 37 -11.37 -47.20 -10.35
CA ARG A 37 -11.48 -46.11 -9.38
C ARG A 37 -11.15 -44.80 -10.11
N LYS A 38 -12.05 -43.81 -10.01
CA LYS A 38 -11.76 -42.42 -10.37
C LYS A 38 -10.60 -41.94 -9.50
N ASP A 39 -9.41 -42.09 -10.05
CA ASP A 39 -8.17 -41.39 -9.78
C ASP A 39 -8.38 -40.00 -9.14
N ARG A 40 -8.25 -39.92 -7.82
CA ARG A 40 -7.60 -38.77 -7.19
C ARG A 40 -6.14 -38.82 -7.64
N ARG A 41 -5.85 -38.30 -8.84
CA ARG A 41 -4.50 -38.25 -9.40
C ARG A 41 -3.63 -37.35 -8.52
N GLN A 42 -2.68 -37.97 -7.82
CA GLN A 42 -1.62 -37.28 -7.08
C GLN A 42 -0.88 -36.32 -8.01
N MET A 43 -0.62 -35.13 -7.49
CA MET A 43 0.19 -34.10 -8.14
C MET A 43 1.66 -34.51 -8.08
N ASN A 44 2.41 -34.31 -9.17
CA ASN A 44 3.79 -34.80 -9.33
C ASN A 44 4.84 -33.75 -8.93
N ALA A 45 4.66 -33.06 -7.80
CA ALA A 45 5.68 -32.14 -7.30
C ALA A 45 7.00 -32.91 -7.06
N PRO A 46 8.17 -32.37 -7.46
CA PRO A 46 9.48 -32.96 -7.18
C PRO A 46 9.67 -33.24 -5.69
N LYS A 47 10.15 -34.45 -5.36
CA LYS A 47 10.33 -34.90 -3.97
C LYS A 47 11.79 -35.11 -3.60
N THR A 48 12.67 -35.16 -4.60
CA THR A 48 14.11 -35.36 -4.42
C THR A 48 14.93 -34.33 -5.21
N TYR A 49 16.19 -34.13 -4.82
CA TYR A 49 17.13 -33.33 -5.63
C TYR A 49 17.37 -33.91 -7.03
N ASP A 50 17.23 -35.23 -7.18
CA ASP A 50 17.33 -35.90 -8.47
C ASP A 50 16.17 -35.50 -9.40
N ASP A 51 14.96 -35.34 -8.87
CA ASP A 51 13.81 -34.84 -9.64
C ASP A 51 14.05 -33.43 -10.17
N ILE A 52 14.58 -32.54 -9.32
CA ILE A 52 14.93 -31.16 -9.71
C ILE A 52 16.11 -31.15 -10.69
N THR A 53 17.06 -32.06 -10.53
CA THR A 53 18.19 -32.22 -11.47
C THR A 53 17.71 -32.69 -12.83
N ALA A 54 16.75 -33.62 -12.87
CA ALA A 54 16.12 -34.04 -14.11
C ALA A 54 15.31 -32.90 -14.74
N LEU A 55 14.69 -32.03 -13.94
CA LEU A 55 14.00 -30.83 -14.41
C LEU A 55 14.99 -29.83 -15.03
N TRP A 56 16.14 -29.60 -14.40
CA TRP A 56 17.24 -28.80 -14.95
C TRP A 56 17.68 -29.30 -16.32
N GLN A 57 17.90 -30.61 -16.47
CA GLN A 57 18.32 -31.19 -17.74
C GLN A 57 17.26 -30.99 -18.83
N SER A 58 15.99 -31.28 -18.53
CA SER A 58 14.89 -31.06 -19.49
C SER A 58 14.73 -29.59 -19.88
N TRP A 59 14.97 -28.67 -18.96
CA TRP A 59 14.95 -27.23 -19.25
C TRP A 59 16.09 -26.81 -20.16
N CYS A 60 17.31 -27.32 -19.94
CA CYS A 60 18.45 -27.11 -20.82
C CYS A 60 18.18 -27.63 -22.24
N ASP A 61 17.61 -28.83 -22.35
CA ASP A 61 17.27 -29.45 -23.64
C ASP A 61 16.19 -28.64 -24.38
N ALA A 62 15.13 -28.23 -23.68
CA ALA A 62 14.06 -27.42 -24.23
C ALA A 62 14.56 -26.05 -24.74
N ARG A 63 15.47 -25.41 -23.99
CA ARG A 63 16.12 -24.16 -24.40
C ARG A 63 17.01 -24.32 -25.63
N GLY A 64 17.73 -25.44 -25.73
CA GLY A 64 18.54 -25.78 -26.89
C GLY A 64 17.71 -25.96 -28.16
N ALA A 65 16.50 -26.49 -28.03
CA ALA A 65 15.57 -26.71 -29.14
C ALA A 65 14.77 -25.46 -29.57
N SER A 66 14.47 -24.54 -28.64
CA SER A 66 13.56 -23.40 -28.88
C SER A 66 14.20 -22.10 -29.39
N GLY A 67 15.54 -21.97 -29.40
CA GLY A 67 16.22 -20.71 -29.74
C GLY A 67 16.07 -19.62 -28.66
N GLN A 68 16.36 -18.34 -28.99
CA GLN A 68 16.36 -17.14 -28.11
C GLN A 68 14.98 -16.73 -27.53
N GLY A 69 14.14 -17.69 -27.14
CA GLY A 69 12.87 -17.44 -26.45
C GLY A 69 13.04 -17.17 -24.95
N ASP A 70 11.97 -16.69 -24.32
CA ASP A 70 11.90 -16.45 -22.87
C ASP A 70 12.15 -17.77 -22.09
N PRO A 71 13.22 -17.86 -21.27
CA PRO A 71 13.58 -19.08 -20.56
C PRO A 71 12.54 -19.57 -19.55
N ALA A 72 11.72 -18.66 -19.01
CA ALA A 72 10.65 -19.01 -18.10
C ALA A 72 9.47 -19.66 -18.84
N VAL A 73 9.22 -19.29 -20.10
CA VAL A 73 8.21 -19.94 -20.95
C VAL A 73 8.63 -21.36 -21.29
N ALA A 74 9.92 -21.58 -21.58
CA ALA A 74 10.47 -22.92 -21.78
C ALA A 74 10.31 -23.78 -20.51
N LEU A 75 10.65 -23.24 -19.34
CA LEU A 75 10.48 -23.94 -18.07
C LEU A 75 9.01 -24.27 -17.79
N LYS A 76 8.10 -23.32 -18.06
CA LYS A 76 6.66 -23.54 -17.90
C LYS A 76 6.15 -24.69 -18.76
N HIS A 77 6.66 -24.85 -19.98
CA HIS A 77 6.29 -25.99 -20.83
C HIS A 77 6.78 -27.32 -20.24
N VAL A 78 8.05 -27.39 -19.82
CA VAL A 78 8.62 -28.58 -19.18
C VAL A 78 7.83 -28.97 -17.92
N LEU A 79 7.44 -27.99 -17.10
CA LEU A 79 6.62 -28.22 -15.91
C LEU A 79 5.20 -28.69 -16.26
N ALA A 80 4.58 -28.13 -17.31
CA ALA A 80 3.26 -28.54 -17.77
C ALA A 80 3.25 -29.99 -18.28
N GLU A 81 4.29 -30.43 -18.99
CA GLU A 81 4.47 -31.83 -19.44
C GLU A 81 4.55 -32.79 -18.25
N ARG A 82 5.19 -32.34 -17.16
CA ARG A 82 5.31 -33.09 -15.89
C ARG A 82 4.10 -32.91 -14.96
N ARG A 83 3.11 -32.09 -15.36
CA ARG A 83 1.92 -31.74 -14.56
C ARG A 83 2.25 -31.09 -13.22
N ILE A 84 3.27 -30.25 -13.20
CA ILE A 84 3.66 -29.45 -12.03
C ILE A 84 3.08 -28.04 -12.21
N PRO A 85 2.19 -27.58 -11.30
CA PRO A 85 1.62 -26.24 -11.39
C PRO A 85 2.67 -25.19 -11.04
N ALA A 86 2.87 -24.21 -11.91
CA ALA A 86 3.70 -23.04 -11.61
C ALA A 86 3.26 -21.81 -12.43
N GLY A 87 3.19 -20.66 -11.77
CA GLY A 87 2.90 -19.37 -12.40
C GLY A 87 4.06 -18.91 -13.28
N LEU A 88 3.77 -18.34 -14.46
CA LEU A 88 4.84 -17.84 -15.34
C LEU A 88 5.62 -16.68 -14.70
N ALA A 89 4.94 -15.86 -13.89
CA ALA A 89 5.58 -14.77 -13.16
C ALA A 89 6.56 -15.27 -12.09
N ASP A 90 6.19 -16.32 -11.35
CA ASP A 90 7.06 -16.95 -10.34
C ASP A 90 8.33 -17.53 -10.98
N LEU A 91 8.17 -18.21 -12.11
CA LEU A 91 9.30 -18.79 -12.84
C LEU A 91 10.25 -17.72 -13.40
N ARG A 92 9.71 -16.61 -13.93
CA ARG A 92 10.53 -15.48 -14.40
C ARG A 92 11.34 -14.87 -13.26
N ARG A 93 10.72 -14.69 -12.09
CA ARG A 93 11.40 -14.16 -10.91
C ARG A 93 12.50 -15.09 -10.44
N ALA A 94 12.17 -16.36 -10.21
CA ALA A 94 13.15 -17.34 -9.75
C ALA A 94 14.35 -17.40 -10.70
N LEU A 95 14.14 -17.46 -12.02
CA LEU A 95 15.25 -17.48 -12.97
C LEU A 95 16.07 -16.18 -13.01
N ALA A 96 15.49 -15.03 -12.64
CA ALA A 96 16.22 -13.77 -12.57
C ALA A 96 17.26 -13.75 -11.44
N LEU A 97 17.09 -14.57 -10.39
CA LEU A 97 18.08 -14.73 -9.31
C LEU A 97 19.38 -15.33 -9.78
N CYS A 98 19.31 -16.17 -10.79
CA CYS A 98 20.46 -16.89 -11.32
C CYS A 98 21.38 -15.99 -12.18
N GLY A 99 21.03 -14.71 -12.37
CA GLY A 99 21.75 -13.77 -13.23
C GLY A 99 21.45 -13.97 -14.72
N PRO A 100 22.34 -13.50 -15.61
CA PRO A 100 22.17 -13.68 -17.04
C PRO A 100 21.92 -15.15 -17.39
N VAL A 101 20.96 -15.39 -18.27
CA VAL A 101 20.48 -16.73 -18.63
C VAL A 101 21.59 -17.65 -19.17
N ALA A 102 22.64 -17.06 -19.75
CA ALA A 102 23.84 -17.75 -20.25
C ALA A 102 24.79 -18.23 -19.15
N THR A 103 24.65 -17.71 -17.93
CA THR A 103 25.54 -17.98 -16.78
C THR A 103 24.85 -18.78 -15.68
N ILE A 104 23.59 -19.18 -15.89
CA ILE A 104 22.86 -20.02 -14.93
C ILE A 104 23.55 -21.38 -14.86
N ASP A 105 24.08 -21.71 -13.69
CA ASP A 105 24.61 -23.04 -13.38
C ASP A 105 23.51 -23.92 -12.73
N ARG A 106 23.79 -25.22 -12.63
CA ARG A 106 22.85 -26.19 -12.06
C ARG A 106 22.46 -25.85 -10.62
N GLN A 107 23.40 -25.39 -9.80
CA GLN A 107 23.16 -25.11 -8.39
C GLN A 107 22.27 -23.88 -8.21
N GLY A 108 22.56 -22.80 -8.93
CA GLY A 108 21.73 -21.60 -8.95
C GLY A 108 20.31 -21.87 -9.43
N PHE A 109 20.14 -22.74 -10.43
CA PHE A 109 18.81 -23.18 -10.83
C PHE A 109 18.08 -23.96 -9.75
N ILE A 110 18.75 -24.90 -9.08
CA ILE A 110 18.17 -25.66 -7.97
C ILE A 110 17.73 -24.68 -6.87
N ASP A 111 18.63 -23.82 -6.40
CA ASP A 111 18.37 -22.90 -5.30
C ASP A 111 17.22 -21.92 -5.64
N ALA A 112 17.06 -21.54 -6.91
CA ALA A 112 15.99 -20.64 -7.34
C ALA A 112 14.65 -21.35 -7.63
N ILE A 113 14.66 -22.53 -8.24
CA ILE A 113 13.45 -23.20 -8.74
C ILE A 113 12.83 -24.13 -7.70
N LEU A 114 13.65 -24.81 -6.89
CA LEU A 114 13.17 -25.75 -5.88
C LEU A 114 12.14 -25.10 -4.93
N PRO A 115 12.34 -23.87 -4.39
CA PRO A 115 11.36 -23.21 -3.54
C PRO A 115 9.99 -23.00 -4.18
N VAL A 116 9.92 -22.96 -5.52
CA VAL A 116 8.70 -22.67 -6.28
C VAL A 116 7.91 -23.93 -6.62
N VAL A 117 8.59 -25.05 -6.89
CA VAL A 117 7.95 -26.22 -7.51
C VAL A 117 7.99 -27.48 -6.66
N ALA A 118 8.89 -27.57 -5.67
CA ALA A 118 9.12 -28.78 -4.90
C ALA A 118 8.05 -29.05 -3.83
N ALA A 119 7.93 -30.31 -3.44
CA ALA A 119 7.10 -30.72 -2.31
C ALA A 119 7.64 -30.15 -0.97
N PRO A 120 6.78 -29.94 0.04
CA PRO A 120 7.16 -29.30 1.32
C PRO A 120 8.38 -29.92 2.01
N ALA A 121 8.47 -31.25 2.06
CA ALA A 121 9.60 -31.94 2.71
C ALA A 121 10.94 -31.61 2.04
N LEU A 122 11.01 -31.59 0.70
CA LEU A 122 12.23 -31.24 -0.03
C LEU A 122 12.57 -29.74 0.16
N ARG A 123 11.55 -28.88 0.29
CA ARG A 123 11.77 -27.47 0.62
C ARG A 123 12.36 -27.30 2.01
N LEU A 124 11.88 -28.03 3.00
CA LEU A 124 12.43 -28.01 4.36
C LEU A 124 13.85 -28.53 4.40
N GLU A 125 14.12 -29.64 3.71
CA GLU A 125 15.47 -30.19 3.58
C GLU A 125 16.43 -29.16 2.97
N HIS A 126 15.97 -28.45 1.94
CA HIS A 126 16.74 -27.41 1.28
C HIS A 126 16.98 -26.17 2.16
N ALA A 127 16.00 -25.80 2.99
CA ALA A 127 16.11 -24.74 3.98
C ALA A 127 17.07 -25.11 5.12
N PHE A 128 16.98 -26.34 5.64
CA PHE A 128 17.87 -26.83 6.69
C PHE A 128 19.32 -26.90 6.21
N ALA A 129 19.52 -27.40 4.98
CA ALA A 129 20.82 -27.48 4.33
C ALA A 129 21.49 -26.10 4.09
N TYR A 130 20.79 -24.98 4.34
CA TYR A 130 21.37 -23.63 4.30
C TYR A 130 22.48 -23.45 5.33
N PHE A 131 22.32 -24.05 6.52
CA PHE A 131 23.30 -23.95 7.59
C PHE A 131 24.45 -24.97 7.45
N GLY A 132 24.30 -26.00 6.61
CA GLY A 132 25.30 -27.07 6.48
C GLY A 132 24.76 -28.32 5.79
N ALA A 133 25.37 -29.47 6.06
CA ALA A 133 24.84 -30.75 5.58
C ALA A 133 23.53 -31.12 6.31
N THR A 134 22.64 -31.85 5.65
CA THR A 134 21.34 -32.29 6.20
C THR A 134 21.48 -33.22 7.41
N ASP A 135 22.59 -33.94 7.50
CA ASP A 135 22.87 -34.87 8.59
C ASP A 135 23.58 -34.20 9.79
N ALA A 136 23.73 -32.87 9.76
CA ALA A 136 24.43 -32.11 10.79
C ALA A 136 23.50 -31.69 11.94
N GLU A 137 23.96 -31.88 13.18
CA GLU A 137 23.39 -31.22 14.35
C GLU A 137 23.77 -29.74 14.35
N LEU A 138 22.79 -28.85 14.32
CA LEU A 138 23.00 -27.40 14.29
C LEU A 138 22.87 -26.80 15.69
N PRO A 139 23.88 -26.09 16.23
CA PRO A 139 23.72 -25.39 17.49
C PRO A 139 22.58 -24.37 17.41
N VAL A 140 21.70 -24.33 18.41
CA VAL A 140 20.55 -23.40 18.46
C VAL A 140 20.98 -21.94 18.26
N GLU A 141 22.12 -21.54 18.82
CA GLU A 141 22.68 -20.19 18.67
C GLU A 141 22.95 -19.81 17.21
N ARG A 142 23.35 -20.79 16.37
CA ARG A 142 23.61 -20.53 14.95
C ARG A 142 22.32 -20.29 14.16
N VAL A 143 21.24 -20.96 14.54
CA VAL A 143 19.91 -20.71 13.99
C VAL A 143 19.39 -19.35 14.48
N ARG A 144 19.60 -19.05 15.78
CA ARG A 144 19.26 -17.76 16.40
C ARG A 144 19.95 -16.59 15.71
N ASP A 145 21.24 -16.68 15.43
CA ASP A 145 22.01 -15.60 14.80
C ASP A 145 21.42 -15.20 13.44
N VAL A 146 21.01 -16.17 12.62
CA VAL A 146 20.40 -15.89 11.31
C VAL A 146 18.96 -15.41 11.45
N LEU A 147 18.15 -16.09 12.27
CA LEU A 147 16.73 -15.75 12.42
C LEU A 147 16.51 -14.46 13.23
N GLY A 148 17.46 -14.03 14.05
CA GLY A 148 17.42 -12.74 14.75
C GLY A 148 17.47 -11.54 13.80
N HIS A 149 17.90 -11.74 12.55
CA HIS A 149 17.77 -10.72 11.51
C HIS A 149 16.35 -10.63 10.93
N LEU A 150 15.54 -11.68 11.04
CA LEU A 150 14.13 -11.72 10.64
C LEU A 150 13.20 -11.30 11.79
N PHE A 151 13.42 -11.84 13.00
CA PHE A 151 12.61 -11.58 14.17
C PHE A 151 13.33 -10.63 15.13
N HIS A 152 12.73 -9.47 15.39
CA HIS A 152 13.27 -8.47 16.31
C HIS A 152 12.85 -8.67 17.77
N ASP A 153 11.91 -9.59 18.01
CA ASP A 153 11.48 -10.01 19.35
C ASP A 153 12.34 -11.19 19.80
N GLY A 154 13.35 -10.88 20.63
CA GLY A 154 14.30 -11.88 21.12
C GLY A 154 13.68 -12.93 22.02
N ASP A 155 12.69 -12.55 22.82
CA ASP A 155 12.00 -13.44 23.77
C ASP A 155 11.12 -14.45 23.03
N MET A 156 10.39 -13.98 22.00
CA MET A 156 9.61 -14.86 21.12
C MET A 156 10.52 -15.80 20.33
N LEU A 157 11.64 -15.31 19.81
CA LEU A 157 12.61 -16.15 19.10
C LEU A 157 13.21 -17.22 20.03
N ASP A 158 13.56 -16.85 21.26
CA ASP A 158 14.05 -17.81 22.26
C ASP A 158 13.00 -18.86 22.58
N ALA A 159 11.73 -18.47 22.75
CA ALA A 159 10.65 -19.40 23.01
C ALA A 159 10.39 -20.34 21.82
N MET A 160 10.39 -19.81 20.58
CA MET A 160 10.27 -20.62 19.36
C MET A 160 11.43 -21.61 19.22
N LEU A 161 12.65 -21.19 19.52
CA LEU A 161 13.82 -22.06 19.45
C LEU A 161 13.83 -23.13 20.55
N ALA A 162 13.34 -22.80 21.75
CA ALA A 162 13.16 -23.78 22.83
C ALA A 162 12.10 -24.83 22.47
N ASP A 163 11.04 -24.45 21.76
CA ASP A 163 10.03 -25.39 21.29
C ASP A 163 10.49 -26.22 20.08
N LEU A 164 11.38 -25.66 19.24
CA LEU A 164 12.05 -26.37 18.16
C LEU A 164 13.06 -27.39 18.69
N ASP A 165 13.82 -27.03 19.73
CA ASP A 165 14.72 -27.91 20.51
C ASP A 165 13.95 -28.53 21.69
N ALA A 166 12.86 -29.25 21.40
CA ALA A 166 11.98 -29.80 22.44
C ALA A 166 12.69 -30.85 23.34
N ASN A 167 13.79 -31.44 22.86
CA ASN A 167 14.57 -32.42 23.60
C ASN A 167 15.62 -31.74 24.54
N GLY A 168 15.87 -30.44 24.36
CA GLY A 168 16.73 -29.59 25.19
C GLY A 168 18.22 -29.88 25.07
N ASP A 169 18.67 -30.50 23.98
CA ASP A 169 20.07 -30.86 23.76
C ASP A 169 20.92 -29.70 23.21
N ARG A 170 20.30 -28.53 22.97
CA ARG A 170 20.89 -27.31 22.40
C ARG A 170 21.35 -27.46 20.96
N CYS A 171 20.89 -28.50 20.28
CA CYS A 171 21.08 -28.77 18.87
C CYS A 171 19.72 -28.84 18.16
N VAL A 172 19.73 -28.60 16.86
CA VAL A 172 18.57 -28.73 16.00
C VAL A 172 18.94 -29.63 14.84
N THR A 173 18.14 -30.67 14.63
CA THR A 173 18.27 -31.64 13.55
C THR A 173 17.24 -31.37 12.44
N PHE A 174 17.38 -32.07 11.31
CA PHE A 174 16.38 -31.99 10.25
C PHE A 174 15.03 -32.60 10.69
N ASP A 175 15.05 -33.61 11.56
CA ASP A 175 13.83 -34.20 12.11
C ASP A 175 13.08 -33.19 13.00
N ASP A 176 13.80 -32.36 13.77
CA ASP A 176 13.19 -31.26 14.54
C ASP A 176 12.53 -30.23 13.61
N PHE A 177 13.19 -29.88 12.48
CA PHE A 177 12.60 -29.02 11.44
C PHE A 177 11.32 -29.62 10.84
N LEU A 178 11.30 -30.93 10.57
CA LEU A 178 10.14 -31.63 10.00
C LEU A 178 8.98 -31.73 10.99
N GLU A 179 9.25 -32.07 12.26
CA GLU A 179 8.24 -32.22 13.30
C GLU A 179 7.64 -30.88 13.72
N PHE A 180 8.45 -29.82 13.74
CA PHE A 180 8.01 -28.49 14.11
C PHE A 180 7.28 -27.76 12.99
N TYR A 181 7.48 -28.12 11.72
CA TYR A 181 6.80 -27.48 10.60
C TYR A 181 5.30 -27.79 10.60
N PRO A 182 4.41 -26.78 10.45
CA PRO A 182 2.97 -27.01 10.58
C PRO A 182 2.43 -27.89 9.44
N GLU A 183 1.74 -28.98 9.78
CA GLU A 183 1.12 -29.94 8.83
C GLU A 183 0.15 -29.30 7.82
N LYS A 184 -0.28 -28.06 8.07
CA LYS A 184 -1.29 -27.31 7.32
C LYS A 184 -0.76 -26.03 6.67
N ALA A 185 0.54 -25.94 6.38
CA ALA A 185 1.10 -24.81 5.65
C ALA A 185 0.61 -24.78 4.19
N ALA A 186 -0.21 -23.76 3.88
CA ALA A 186 -0.68 -23.32 2.56
C ALA A 186 -1.36 -24.38 1.65
N ALA A 187 -2.68 -24.25 1.49
CA ALA A 187 -3.37 -24.79 0.33
C ALA A 187 -2.74 -24.26 -0.96
N GLU A 188 -2.53 -25.15 -1.93
CA GLU A 188 -2.05 -24.79 -3.26
C GLU A 188 -2.92 -23.68 -3.88
N PRO A 189 -2.34 -22.75 -4.65
CA PRO A 189 -3.13 -21.80 -5.41
C PRO A 189 -4.00 -22.55 -6.42
N ASP A 190 -5.31 -22.55 -6.18
CA ASP A 190 -6.29 -23.06 -7.14
C ASP A 190 -6.06 -22.38 -8.50
N GLY A 191 -5.82 -23.20 -9.52
CA GLY A 191 -5.54 -22.75 -10.88
C GLY A 191 -6.66 -21.85 -11.40
N VAL A 192 -6.31 -20.60 -11.72
CA VAL A 192 -7.23 -19.62 -12.31
C VAL A 192 -7.72 -20.13 -13.66
N ALA A 193 -9.03 -20.38 -13.75
CA ALA A 193 -9.72 -20.55 -15.02
C ALA A 193 -9.70 -19.23 -15.81
N VAL A 194 -9.07 -19.25 -16.99
CA VAL A 194 -9.06 -18.12 -17.94
C VAL A 194 -10.48 -17.92 -18.48
N SER A 195 -11.14 -16.83 -18.10
CA SER A 195 -12.33 -16.34 -18.80
C SER A 195 -11.90 -15.44 -19.97
N ALA A 196 -12.36 -15.79 -21.17
CA ALA A 196 -12.06 -15.07 -22.40
C ALA A 196 -12.63 -13.63 -22.39
N PRO A 197 -12.00 -12.68 -23.10
CA PRO A 197 -12.48 -11.30 -23.17
C PRO A 197 -13.78 -11.22 -23.96
N LEU A 198 -14.82 -10.62 -23.34
CA LEU A 198 -15.96 -10.11 -24.08
C LEU A 198 -15.61 -8.74 -24.67
N SER A 199 -15.67 -8.69 -26.00
CA SER A 199 -15.55 -7.52 -26.86
C SER A 199 -16.34 -6.31 -26.34
N GLN A 200 -15.68 -5.15 -26.24
CA GLN A 200 -16.33 -3.85 -26.10
C GLN A 200 -16.25 -3.09 -27.43
N ALA A 201 -17.42 -2.73 -27.96
CA ALA A 201 -17.55 -1.72 -28.98
C ALA A 201 -17.34 -0.33 -28.36
N ALA A 202 -16.40 0.44 -28.88
CA ALA A 202 -16.14 1.82 -28.49
C ALA A 202 -17.27 2.74 -29.00
N VAL A 203 -17.90 3.48 -28.09
CA VAL A 203 -18.74 4.62 -28.44
C VAL A 203 -17.92 5.88 -28.18
N ALA A 204 -17.64 6.63 -29.25
CA ALA A 204 -16.90 7.89 -29.18
C ALA A 204 -17.78 9.00 -28.60
N ALA A 205 -17.36 9.57 -27.47
CA ALA A 205 -17.89 10.83 -26.96
C ALA A 205 -17.20 12.02 -27.65
N PRO A 206 -17.86 13.18 -27.80
CA PRO A 206 -17.31 14.33 -28.51
C PRO A 206 -16.15 14.97 -27.74
N ARG A 207 -15.07 15.30 -28.47
CA ARG A 207 -13.89 16.04 -27.99
C ARG A 207 -14.22 17.50 -27.65
N PRO A 208 -13.93 17.98 -26.44
CA PRO A 208 -13.54 19.36 -26.20
C PRO A 208 -12.01 19.46 -26.25
N VAL A 209 -11.49 20.40 -27.03
CA VAL A 209 -10.05 20.72 -27.06
C VAL A 209 -9.76 21.62 -25.86
N SER A 210 -9.20 21.06 -24.79
CA SER A 210 -8.65 21.85 -23.68
C SER A 210 -7.33 22.47 -24.12
N ARG A 211 -7.28 23.80 -24.20
CA ARG A 211 -6.03 24.55 -24.29
C ARG A 211 -5.53 24.80 -22.88
N ALA A 212 -4.62 23.97 -22.37
CA ALA A 212 -3.92 24.26 -21.13
C ALA A 212 -3.09 25.54 -21.30
N HIS A 213 -3.32 26.55 -20.45
CA HIS A 213 -2.45 27.70 -20.32
C HIS A 213 -1.33 27.39 -19.31
N PHE A 214 -0.12 27.91 -19.56
CA PHE A 214 0.91 28.05 -18.53
C PHE A 214 0.34 28.98 -17.44
N GLY A 215 -0.38 28.44 -16.44
CA GLY A 215 -1.05 29.27 -15.45
C GLY A 215 -2.05 28.60 -14.49
N ASP A 216 -2.66 27.45 -14.83
CA ASP A 216 -3.61 26.76 -13.92
C ASP A 216 -2.89 25.92 -12.86
N VAL A 217 -2.07 26.56 -12.03
CA VAL A 217 -1.14 25.89 -11.12
C VAL A 217 -1.56 25.97 -9.64
N ALA A 218 -2.55 26.79 -9.30
CA ALA A 218 -2.98 26.96 -7.91
C ALA A 218 -3.64 25.70 -7.30
N THR A 219 -3.50 25.53 -5.99
CA THR A 219 -4.23 24.54 -5.19
C THR A 219 -5.60 25.11 -4.81
N SER A 220 -6.66 24.35 -5.05
CA SER A 220 -8.04 24.74 -4.70
C SER A 220 -8.44 24.36 -3.26
N PRO A 221 -9.57 24.87 -2.74
CA PRO A 221 -10.10 24.42 -1.46
C PRO A 221 -10.47 22.94 -1.46
N LEU A 222 -11.02 22.42 -2.56
CA LEU A 222 -11.39 21.01 -2.69
C LEU A 222 -10.16 20.09 -2.61
N GLN A 223 -9.02 20.50 -3.17
CA GLN A 223 -7.77 19.74 -3.08
C GLN A 223 -7.26 19.68 -1.63
N MET A 224 -7.32 20.79 -0.89
CA MET A 224 -6.97 20.83 0.54
C MET A 224 -7.90 19.94 1.38
N GLN A 225 -9.21 20.04 1.17
CA GLN A 225 -10.22 19.19 1.80
C GLN A 225 -9.98 17.70 1.50
N THR A 226 -9.66 17.37 0.25
CA THR A 226 -9.37 16.01 -0.20
C THR A 226 -8.13 15.42 0.47
N GLY A 227 -7.05 16.20 0.59
CA GLY A 227 -5.83 15.77 1.27
C GLY A 227 -6.08 15.45 2.75
N PHE A 228 -6.80 16.34 3.45
CA PHE A 228 -7.15 16.15 4.86
C PHE A 228 -8.10 14.95 5.05
N PHE A 229 -9.13 14.83 4.21
CA PHE A 229 -10.06 13.69 4.22
C PHE A 229 -9.33 12.36 4.05
N ARG A 230 -8.53 12.21 2.99
CA ARG A 230 -7.87 10.93 2.66
C ARG A 230 -6.92 10.47 3.77
N LEU A 231 -6.25 11.40 4.46
CA LEU A 231 -5.44 11.09 5.63
C LEU A 231 -6.27 10.51 6.77
N LEU A 232 -7.32 11.21 7.19
CA LEU A 232 -8.10 10.79 8.35
C LEU A 232 -8.92 9.52 8.08
N GLN A 233 -9.59 9.41 6.93
CA GLN A 233 -10.37 8.21 6.62
C GLN A 233 -9.47 6.98 6.42
N GLY A 234 -8.29 7.16 5.81
CA GLY A 234 -7.32 6.10 5.66
C GLY A 234 -6.80 5.62 7.02
N ALA A 235 -6.44 6.55 7.92
CA ALA A 235 -5.95 6.21 9.24
C ALA A 235 -7.02 5.51 10.09
N ALA A 236 -8.28 5.95 9.98
CA ALA A 236 -9.42 5.30 10.61
C ALA A 236 -9.61 3.86 10.14
N TYR A 237 -9.58 3.62 8.83
CA TYR A 237 -9.64 2.26 8.26
C TYR A 237 -8.43 1.38 8.63
N ARG A 238 -7.29 1.96 8.98
CA ARG A 238 -6.16 1.17 9.51
C ARG A 238 -6.30 0.88 11.00
N THR A 239 -7.15 1.61 11.72
CA THR A 239 -7.29 1.54 13.17
C THR A 239 -8.54 0.78 13.62
N PHE A 240 -9.61 0.75 12.80
CA PHE A 240 -10.91 0.18 13.20
C PHE A 240 -10.88 -1.30 13.55
N ARG A 241 -9.85 -2.00 13.05
CA ARG A 241 -9.51 -3.38 13.38
C ARG A 241 -8.00 -3.48 13.50
N GLU A 242 -7.55 -4.57 14.07
CA GLU A 242 -6.13 -4.90 14.13
C GLU A 242 -5.48 -4.83 12.73
N SER A 243 -4.50 -3.93 12.59
CA SER A 243 -3.77 -3.72 11.35
C SER A 243 -2.33 -3.31 11.65
N TYR A 244 -1.43 -3.71 10.76
CA TYR A 244 0.01 -3.45 10.87
C TYR A 244 0.53 -2.76 9.62
N SER A 245 1.66 -2.09 9.75
CA SER A 245 2.42 -1.63 8.59
C SER A 245 2.85 -2.80 7.71
N ALA A 246 3.16 -2.49 6.46
CA ALA A 246 3.70 -3.43 5.50
C ALA A 246 5.12 -2.98 5.22
N ASN A 247 6.06 -3.91 5.24
CA ASN A 247 7.43 -3.69 4.87
C ASN A 247 7.45 -3.08 3.46
N SER A 248 8.10 -1.94 3.30
CA SER A 248 8.04 -1.16 2.07
C SER A 248 8.68 -1.85 0.87
N GLU A 249 9.69 -2.66 1.16
CA GLU A 249 10.42 -3.39 0.15
C GLU A 249 9.71 -4.72 -0.14
N SER A 250 9.22 -5.46 0.87
CA SER A 250 8.65 -6.83 0.72
C SER A 250 7.16 -6.95 0.74
N HIS A 251 6.49 -5.87 1.12
CA HIS A 251 5.05 -5.79 1.31
C HIS A 251 4.52 -6.68 2.46
N LEU A 252 5.42 -7.44 3.14
CA LEU A 252 5.15 -8.24 4.35
C LEU A 252 4.66 -7.41 5.52
N ARG A 253 3.67 -7.91 6.28
CA ARG A 253 3.20 -7.22 7.48
C ARG A 253 4.29 -7.11 8.56
N ALA A 254 4.75 -5.89 8.81
CA ALA A 254 5.67 -5.50 9.87
C ALA A 254 4.89 -5.28 11.18
N ARG A 255 4.86 -6.32 12.03
CA ARG A 255 4.07 -6.32 13.27
C ARG A 255 4.62 -5.39 14.37
N ASP A 256 5.86 -4.91 14.22
CA ASP A 256 6.53 -3.95 15.11
C ASP A 256 6.02 -2.51 14.94
N LEU A 257 5.27 -2.22 13.89
CA LEU A 257 4.61 -0.94 13.65
C LEU A 257 3.08 -1.15 13.52
N PRO A 258 2.35 -1.43 14.62
CA PRO A 258 0.88 -1.50 14.57
C PRO A 258 0.26 -0.12 14.31
N TYR A 259 -0.95 -0.11 13.77
CA TYR A 259 -1.84 1.06 13.85
C TYR A 259 -2.63 0.97 15.14
N THR A 260 -2.50 2.00 15.99
CA THR A 260 -3.06 1.96 17.35
C THR A 260 -4.15 3.00 17.53
N VAL A 261 -5.13 2.70 18.37
CA VAL A 261 -6.22 3.63 18.70
C VAL A 261 -5.68 4.86 19.42
N SER A 262 -4.66 4.70 20.26
CA SER A 262 -4.02 5.82 20.96
C SER A 262 -3.31 6.77 19.99
N ASP A 263 -2.53 6.25 19.05
CA ASP A 263 -1.88 7.07 18.02
C ASP A 263 -2.91 7.73 17.09
N PHE A 264 -3.99 7.03 16.75
CA PHE A 264 -5.07 7.59 15.95
C PHE A 264 -5.74 8.80 16.62
N ALA A 265 -6.03 8.73 17.93
CA ALA A 265 -6.60 9.85 18.66
C ALA A 265 -5.67 11.07 18.68
N VAL A 266 -4.36 10.86 18.89
CA VAL A 266 -3.35 11.93 18.80
C VAL A 266 -3.28 12.51 17.39
N PHE A 267 -3.32 11.65 16.37
CA PHE A 267 -3.25 12.05 14.97
C PHE A 267 -4.47 12.88 14.53
N VAL A 268 -5.69 12.47 14.86
CA VAL A 268 -6.91 13.22 14.52
C VAL A 268 -6.86 14.61 15.14
N ARG A 269 -6.46 14.73 16.42
CA ARG A 269 -6.28 16.04 17.08
C ARG A 269 -5.23 16.89 16.37
N ALA A 270 -4.01 16.37 16.23
CA ALA A 270 -2.90 17.13 15.69
C ALA A 270 -3.12 17.56 14.24
N ALA A 271 -3.70 16.67 13.41
CA ALA A 271 -4.07 16.99 12.03
C ALA A 271 -5.16 18.06 11.97
N THR A 272 -6.18 17.97 12.82
CA THR A 272 -7.28 18.94 12.86
C THR A 272 -6.79 20.31 13.34
N GLU A 273 -5.99 20.36 14.41
CA GLU A 273 -5.41 21.61 14.92
C GLU A 273 -4.49 22.26 13.89
N PHE A 274 -3.66 21.47 13.20
CA PHE A 274 -2.82 21.98 12.13
C PHE A 274 -3.67 22.52 10.97
N TYR A 275 -4.67 21.77 10.50
CA TYR A 275 -5.54 22.18 9.40
C TYR A 275 -6.30 23.48 9.71
N LEU A 276 -6.88 23.59 10.91
CA LEU A 276 -7.53 24.82 11.38
C LEU A 276 -6.55 25.99 11.46
N SER A 277 -5.30 25.75 11.85
CA SER A 277 -4.28 26.80 11.92
C SER A 277 -3.89 27.39 10.57
N LEU A 278 -4.20 26.71 9.46
CA LEU A 278 -3.96 27.21 8.10
C LEU A 278 -4.89 28.37 7.71
N GLY A 279 -5.92 28.66 8.51
CA GLY A 279 -6.87 29.75 8.22
C GLY A 279 -7.80 29.45 7.05
N LEU A 280 -7.97 28.17 6.70
CA LEU A 280 -8.88 27.73 5.63
C LEU A 280 -10.35 27.73 6.06
N VAL A 281 -10.59 27.53 7.36
CA VAL A 281 -11.93 27.42 7.96
C VAL A 281 -12.21 28.71 8.74
N GLU A 282 -13.32 29.37 8.41
CA GLU A 282 -13.77 30.63 8.98
C GLU A 282 -15.14 30.47 9.66
N GLY A 283 -15.35 31.16 10.78
CA GLY A 283 -16.62 31.11 11.53
C GLY A 283 -16.62 30.11 12.69
N ASP A 284 -17.22 30.54 13.80
CA ASP A 284 -17.16 29.79 15.06
C ASP A 284 -17.92 28.46 14.99
N ARG A 285 -19.01 28.38 14.20
CA ARG A 285 -19.81 27.16 14.09
C ARG A 285 -19.12 26.13 13.21
N ALA A 286 -18.53 26.55 12.09
CA ALA A 286 -17.73 25.67 11.25
C ALA A 286 -16.52 25.10 12.01
N VAL A 287 -15.77 25.94 12.73
CA VAL A 287 -14.65 25.50 13.58
C VAL A 287 -15.10 24.54 14.69
N ALA A 288 -16.28 24.77 15.28
CA ALA A 288 -16.83 23.88 16.30
C ALA A 288 -17.07 22.44 15.80
N GLU A 289 -17.44 22.24 14.53
CA GLU A 289 -17.62 20.90 13.96
C GLU A 289 -16.29 20.12 13.85
N PHE A 290 -15.18 20.81 13.59
CA PHE A 290 -13.84 20.18 13.63
C PHE A 290 -13.44 19.78 15.06
N HIS A 291 -13.72 20.64 16.05
CA HIS A 291 -13.51 20.28 17.46
C HIS A 291 -14.41 19.11 17.90
N ARG A 292 -15.61 19.01 17.35
CA ARG A 292 -16.52 17.89 17.58
C ARG A 292 -15.96 16.58 17.04
N LEU A 293 -15.34 16.58 15.86
CA LEU A 293 -14.64 15.40 15.31
C LEU A 293 -13.55 14.90 16.27
N VAL A 294 -12.73 15.81 16.81
CA VAL A 294 -11.69 15.48 17.78
C VAL A 294 -12.30 14.89 19.06
N ALA A 295 -13.28 15.58 19.64
CA ALA A 295 -13.94 15.16 20.87
C ALA A 295 -14.61 13.78 20.75
N LEU A 296 -15.17 13.47 19.58
CA LEU A 296 -15.80 12.18 19.27
C LEU A 296 -14.77 11.04 19.29
N VAL A 297 -13.60 11.23 18.68
CA VAL A 297 -12.53 10.22 18.68
C VAL A 297 -11.92 10.07 20.08
N GLU A 298 -11.68 11.17 20.79
CA GLU A 298 -11.17 11.14 22.17
C GLU A 298 -12.13 10.42 23.13
N ALA A 299 -13.43 10.72 23.05
CA ALA A 299 -14.44 10.08 23.87
C ALA A 299 -14.46 8.58 23.62
N GLN A 300 -14.29 8.15 22.37
CA GLN A 300 -14.27 6.74 22.02
C GLN A 300 -12.97 6.04 22.46
N HIS A 301 -11.82 6.70 22.35
CA HIS A 301 -10.56 6.22 22.93
C HIS A 301 -10.67 6.06 24.45
N GLN A 302 -11.22 7.06 25.14
CA GLN A 302 -11.45 6.98 26.58
C GLN A 302 -12.43 5.87 26.96
N SER A 303 -13.50 5.68 26.18
CA SER A 303 -14.46 4.58 26.34
C SER A 303 -13.78 3.21 26.20
N LEU A 304 -12.86 3.06 25.24
CA LEU A 304 -12.03 1.85 25.11
C LEU A 304 -11.14 1.63 26.34
N CYS A 305 -10.41 2.64 26.80
CA CYS A 305 -9.57 2.54 28.00
C CYS A 305 -10.36 2.14 29.24
N VAL A 306 -11.54 2.76 29.46
CA VAL A 306 -12.44 2.41 30.57
C VAL A 306 -12.97 0.99 30.43
N ARG A 307 -13.36 0.58 29.22
CA ARG A 307 -13.86 -0.78 28.95
C ARG A 307 -12.80 -1.84 29.26
N ILE A 308 -11.56 -1.65 28.84
CA ILE A 308 -10.44 -2.55 29.14
C ILE A 308 -10.23 -2.63 30.65
N ALA A 309 -10.14 -1.48 31.33
CA ALA A 309 -9.92 -1.43 32.78
C ALA A 309 -11.07 -2.02 33.62
N THR A 310 -12.27 -2.13 33.06
CA THR A 310 -13.47 -2.61 33.76
C THR A 310 -14.09 -3.85 33.11
N TRP A 311 -13.36 -4.54 32.22
CA TRP A 311 -13.91 -5.60 31.38
C TRP A 311 -14.66 -6.68 32.17
N ASP A 312 -14.11 -7.13 33.30
CA ASP A 312 -14.73 -8.14 34.16
C ASP A 312 -16.08 -7.71 34.77
N LYS A 313 -16.31 -6.40 34.87
CA LYS A 313 -17.48 -5.80 35.53
C LYS A 313 -18.55 -5.33 34.54
N VAL A 314 -18.18 -5.09 33.28
CA VAL A 314 -19.12 -4.62 32.26
C VAL A 314 -19.98 -5.79 31.77
N ALA A 315 -21.28 -5.53 31.59
CA ALA A 315 -22.21 -6.47 30.95
C ALA A 315 -21.81 -6.64 29.48
N LYS A 316 -21.52 -7.88 29.07
CA LYS A 316 -21.04 -8.21 27.73
C LYS A 316 -22.22 -8.62 26.86
N THR A 317 -22.31 -8.08 25.66
CA THR A 317 -23.27 -8.55 24.65
C THR A 317 -22.71 -9.76 23.91
N ASP A 318 -23.56 -10.51 23.22
CA ASP A 318 -23.12 -11.66 22.40
C ASP A 318 -22.09 -11.24 21.34
N ALA A 319 -22.25 -10.05 20.75
CA ALA A 319 -21.32 -9.49 19.78
C ALA A 319 -19.95 -9.15 20.39
N MET A 320 -19.92 -8.64 21.63
CA MET A 320 -18.69 -8.39 22.37
C MET A 320 -17.95 -9.69 22.70
N LEU A 321 -18.68 -10.73 23.15
CA LEU A 321 -18.11 -12.05 23.43
C LEU A 321 -17.57 -12.72 22.16
N ALA A 322 -18.27 -12.56 21.02
CA ALA A 322 -17.80 -13.07 19.74
C ALA A 322 -16.50 -12.40 19.28
N ALA A 323 -16.37 -11.08 19.47
CA ALA A 323 -15.15 -10.36 19.14
C ALA A 323 -13.99 -10.74 20.08
N GLU A 324 -14.27 -10.93 21.37
CA GLU A 324 -13.28 -11.41 22.34
C GLU A 324 -12.77 -12.81 21.97
N ALA A 325 -13.65 -13.73 21.57
CA ALA A 325 -13.24 -15.06 21.12
C ALA A 325 -12.38 -15.04 19.85
N VAL A 326 -12.53 -14.02 18.99
CA VAL A 326 -11.63 -13.79 17.85
C VAL A 326 -10.26 -13.36 18.36
N LEU A 327 -10.20 -12.37 19.26
CA LEU A 327 -8.96 -11.88 19.86
C LEU A 327 -8.19 -13.01 20.57
N GLU A 328 -8.87 -13.82 21.39
CA GLU A 328 -8.30 -15.00 22.05
C GLU A 328 -7.77 -16.03 21.04
N GLY A 329 -8.52 -16.28 19.96
CA GLY A 329 -8.10 -17.18 18.89
C GLY A 329 -6.86 -16.68 18.13
N GLU A 330 -6.78 -15.37 17.87
CA GLU A 330 -5.62 -14.74 17.23
C GLU A 330 -4.38 -14.76 18.14
N LEU A 331 -4.57 -14.53 19.45
CA LEU A 331 -3.51 -14.68 20.45
C LEU A 331 -2.99 -16.11 20.54
N ALA A 332 -3.89 -17.09 20.52
CA ALA A 332 -3.52 -18.51 20.50
C ALA A 332 -2.73 -18.87 19.24
N ALA A 333 -3.11 -18.31 18.07
CA ALA A 333 -2.36 -18.50 16.83
C ALA A 333 -1.00 -17.78 16.84
N LEU A 334 -0.90 -16.60 17.47
CA LEU A 334 0.37 -15.88 17.63
C LEU A 334 1.37 -16.59 18.53
N ALA A 335 0.87 -17.31 19.52
CA ALA A 335 1.66 -18.19 20.37
C ALA A 335 2.03 -19.50 19.65
N ASP A 336 1.50 -19.78 18.45
CA ASP A 336 1.90 -20.94 17.66
C ASP A 336 3.24 -20.66 16.99
N HIS A 337 4.31 -20.96 17.71
CA HIS A 337 5.69 -20.88 17.24
C HIS A 337 5.92 -21.62 15.90
N ARG A 338 5.08 -22.60 15.55
CA ARG A 338 5.18 -23.35 14.29
C ARG A 338 4.79 -22.50 13.07
N GLU A 339 3.83 -21.58 13.20
CA GLU A 339 3.49 -20.66 12.11
C GLU A 339 4.64 -19.67 11.84
N ARG A 340 5.30 -19.19 12.90
CA ARG A 340 6.48 -18.32 12.78
C ARG A 340 7.67 -19.05 12.18
N PHE A 341 7.84 -20.32 12.55
CA PHE A 341 8.86 -21.15 11.95
C PHE A 341 8.64 -21.35 10.44
N ALA A 342 7.40 -21.43 9.97
CA ALA A 342 7.12 -21.46 8.53
C ALA A 342 7.57 -20.17 7.82
N GLU A 343 7.38 -18.99 8.43
CA GLU A 343 7.92 -17.71 7.92
C GLU A 343 9.47 -17.76 7.86
N ALA A 344 10.11 -18.35 8.88
CA ALA A 344 11.55 -18.54 8.93
C ALA A 344 12.08 -19.44 7.81
N VAL A 345 11.39 -20.53 7.49
CA VAL A 345 11.76 -21.45 6.40
C VAL A 345 11.78 -20.73 5.05
N GLU A 346 10.78 -19.89 4.75
CA GLU A 346 10.76 -19.09 3.52
C GLU A 346 11.95 -18.12 3.45
N TYR A 347 12.28 -17.48 4.57
CA TYR A 347 13.43 -16.58 4.67
C TYR A 347 14.76 -17.30 4.38
N LEU A 348 14.94 -18.52 4.89
CA LEU A 348 16.15 -19.32 4.64
C LEU A 348 16.27 -19.76 3.18
N LEU A 349 15.17 -20.21 2.57
CA LEU A 349 15.12 -20.55 1.14
C LEU A 349 15.50 -19.35 0.27
N ALA A 350 15.05 -18.18 0.66
CA ALA A 350 15.36 -16.94 -0.04
C ALA A 350 16.84 -16.56 0.07
N LEU A 351 17.41 -16.56 1.27
CA LEU A 351 18.84 -16.30 1.49
C LEU A 351 19.70 -17.22 0.63
N ARG A 352 19.32 -18.49 0.55
CA ARG A 352 19.98 -19.49 -0.28
C ARG A 352 19.87 -19.20 -1.77
N ALA A 353 18.67 -18.90 -2.27
CA ALA A 353 18.46 -18.54 -3.68
C ALA A 353 19.25 -17.29 -4.08
N HIS A 354 19.48 -16.39 -3.12
CA HIS A 354 20.34 -15.22 -3.24
C HIS A 354 21.84 -15.48 -3.08
N ARG A 355 22.25 -16.72 -2.74
CA ARG A 355 23.62 -17.11 -2.46
C ARG A 355 24.28 -16.29 -1.34
N ILE A 356 23.48 -15.88 -0.35
CA ILE A 356 23.96 -15.15 0.83
C ILE A 356 24.37 -16.18 1.88
N SER A 357 25.64 -16.18 2.30
CA SER A 357 26.10 -17.09 3.35
C SER A 357 25.44 -16.79 4.70
N PRO A 358 25.18 -17.80 5.56
CA PRO A 358 24.69 -17.58 6.93
C PRO A 358 25.51 -16.55 7.73
N THR A 359 26.82 -16.45 7.46
CA THR A 359 27.73 -15.51 8.13
C THR A 359 27.70 -14.09 7.56
N GLU A 360 27.03 -13.90 6.43
CA GLU A 360 26.93 -12.62 5.71
C GLU A 360 25.54 -12.02 5.82
N VAL A 361 24.64 -12.68 6.55
CA VAL A 361 23.28 -12.19 6.80
C VAL A 361 23.36 -10.89 7.60
N ARG A 362 22.61 -9.90 7.13
CA ARG A 362 22.42 -8.59 7.69
C ARG A 362 20.93 -8.29 7.66
N ALA A 363 20.50 -7.29 8.42
CA ALA A 363 19.11 -6.84 8.41
C ALA A 363 18.60 -6.45 7.01
N ASP A 364 19.50 -6.13 6.08
CA ASP A 364 19.21 -5.70 4.70
C ASP A 364 19.49 -6.79 3.64
N SER A 365 19.88 -8.01 4.01
CA SER A 365 20.35 -9.05 3.08
C SER A 365 19.37 -9.42 1.97
N LEU A 366 18.06 -9.35 2.20
CA LEU A 366 17.05 -9.75 1.21
C LEU A 366 16.35 -8.58 0.51
N THR A 367 16.83 -7.35 0.67
CA THR A 367 16.11 -6.08 0.45
C THR A 367 15.36 -5.86 -0.88
N ARG A 368 15.58 -6.63 -1.95
CA ARG A 368 14.94 -6.33 -3.25
C ARG A 368 14.14 -7.45 -3.91
N HIS A 369 14.59 -8.69 -3.84
CA HIS A 369 14.01 -9.73 -4.72
C HIS A 369 13.12 -10.73 -3.98
N GLU A 370 13.51 -11.22 -2.81
CA GLU A 370 12.59 -12.01 -1.98
C GLU A 370 11.40 -11.19 -1.54
N MET A 371 11.69 -9.92 -1.32
CA MET A 371 10.73 -8.89 -1.06
C MET A 371 9.71 -8.74 -2.19
N ASP A 372 10.16 -8.79 -3.45
CA ASP A 372 9.25 -8.86 -4.58
C ASP A 372 8.50 -10.20 -4.69
N ARG A 373 9.05 -11.35 -4.28
CA ARG A 373 8.32 -12.64 -4.28
C ARG A 373 7.18 -12.64 -3.24
N LEU A 374 7.50 -12.30 -2.00
CA LEU A 374 6.55 -12.20 -0.88
C LEU A 374 5.48 -11.13 -1.14
N ARG A 375 5.88 -10.02 -1.75
CA ARG A 375 4.99 -8.99 -2.28
C ARG A 375 3.94 -9.51 -3.24
N HIS A 376 4.30 -10.34 -4.21
CA HIS A 376 3.32 -10.83 -5.16
C HIS A 376 2.41 -11.90 -4.54
N GLY A 377 2.93 -12.73 -3.61
CA GLY A 377 2.11 -13.67 -2.85
C GLY A 377 1.08 -12.98 -1.96
N GLU A 378 1.47 -11.91 -1.27
CA GLU A 378 0.57 -11.16 -0.39
C GLU A 378 -0.32 -10.18 -1.13
N LEU A 379 0.12 -9.51 -2.21
CA LEU A 379 -0.79 -8.75 -3.07
C LEU A 379 -1.87 -9.68 -3.67
N ASN A 380 -1.52 -10.92 -4.00
CA ASN A 380 -2.51 -11.93 -4.41
C ASN A 380 -3.40 -12.41 -3.24
N ALA A 381 -2.96 -12.33 -1.99
CA ALA A 381 -3.75 -12.72 -0.81
C ALA A 381 -4.62 -11.58 -0.24
N GLU A 382 -4.15 -10.33 -0.32
CA GLU A 382 -4.86 -9.12 0.10
C GLU A 382 -5.81 -8.58 -0.99
N HIS A 383 -5.52 -8.87 -2.27
CA HIS A 383 -6.30 -8.34 -3.40
C HIS A 383 -6.72 -9.38 -4.43
N GLY A 384 -6.22 -10.61 -4.35
CA GLY A 384 -6.80 -11.68 -5.15
C GLY A 384 -8.20 -11.99 -4.65
N HIS A 385 -9.05 -12.41 -5.58
CA HIS A 385 -10.24 -13.20 -5.30
C HIS A 385 -9.82 -14.56 -4.72
N VAL A 386 -9.10 -14.58 -3.60
CA VAL A 386 -9.11 -15.74 -2.72
C VAL A 386 -10.58 -15.85 -2.33
N ALA A 387 -11.21 -16.99 -2.65
CA ALA A 387 -12.56 -17.27 -2.19
C ALA A 387 -12.64 -16.83 -0.72
N PRO A 388 -13.60 -15.97 -0.34
CA PRO A 388 -13.63 -15.35 0.98
C PRO A 388 -13.35 -16.45 1.99
N ARG A 389 -12.30 -16.30 2.83
CA ARG A 389 -11.99 -17.24 3.91
C ARG A 389 -13.33 -17.53 4.56
N GLY A 390 -13.87 -18.74 4.32
CA GLY A 390 -15.30 -19.00 4.42
C GLY A 390 -15.86 -18.33 5.64
N GLY A 391 -16.63 -17.25 5.44
CA GLY A 391 -16.96 -16.32 6.51
C GLY A 391 -17.48 -17.11 7.69
N ARG A 392 -16.72 -17.10 8.81
CA ARG A 392 -17.26 -17.61 10.07
C ARG A 392 -18.60 -16.93 10.24
N ALA A 393 -19.67 -17.70 10.35
CA ALA A 393 -21.03 -17.17 10.47
C ALA A 393 -21.02 -16.13 11.61
N ARG A 394 -21.14 -14.85 11.25
CA ARG A 394 -21.14 -13.77 12.23
C ARG A 394 -22.51 -13.78 12.93
N PRO A 395 -22.57 -13.69 14.26
CA PRO A 395 -23.84 -13.56 14.96
C PRO A 395 -24.41 -12.16 14.70
N GLY A 396 -25.27 -12.04 13.68
CA GLY A 396 -26.00 -10.81 13.36
C GLY A 396 -25.38 -9.92 12.27
N PRO A 397 -25.96 -8.73 12.04
CA PRO A 397 -25.49 -7.75 11.04
C PRO A 397 -24.07 -7.24 11.34
N TYR A 398 -23.26 -6.99 10.31
CA TYR A 398 -21.88 -6.51 10.49
C TYR A 398 -21.80 -5.16 11.23
N HIS A 399 -22.76 -4.27 10.99
CA HIS A 399 -22.87 -2.98 11.67
C HIS A 399 -22.86 -3.10 13.20
N ASP A 400 -23.56 -4.12 13.71
CA ASP A 400 -23.77 -4.33 15.15
C ASP A 400 -22.63 -5.14 15.79
N SER A 401 -21.62 -5.50 15.00
CA SER A 401 -20.47 -6.27 15.44
C SER A 401 -19.40 -5.41 16.12
N TRP A 402 -18.42 -6.09 16.72
CA TRP A 402 -17.27 -5.49 17.37
C TRP A 402 -16.00 -6.03 16.72
N SER A 403 -14.99 -5.17 16.55
CA SER A 403 -13.71 -5.52 15.95
C SER A 403 -12.60 -5.47 17.01
N PRO A 404 -11.72 -6.49 17.09
CA PRO A 404 -10.46 -6.39 17.83
C PRO A 404 -9.60 -5.24 17.31
N VAL A 405 -8.97 -4.50 18.22
CA VAL A 405 -8.10 -3.35 17.89
C VAL A 405 -6.79 -3.41 18.67
N VAL A 406 -5.82 -2.55 18.34
CA VAL A 406 -4.59 -2.37 19.11
C VAL A 406 -4.69 -1.06 19.90
N LEU A 407 -4.60 -1.11 21.23
CA LEU A 407 -4.67 0.10 22.05
C LEU A 407 -3.41 0.96 21.90
N ALA A 408 -2.24 0.34 22.11
CA ALA A 408 -0.93 0.97 22.06
C ALA A 408 0.13 -0.04 21.62
N ALA A 409 1.26 0.45 21.11
CA ALA A 409 2.36 -0.39 20.64
C ALA A 409 3.11 -1.02 21.83
N GLY A 410 3.44 -2.31 21.71
CA GLY A 410 4.22 -3.04 22.74
C GLY A 410 3.44 -3.42 24.00
N GLU A 411 2.16 -3.07 24.11
CA GLU A 411 1.31 -3.53 25.22
C GLU A 411 0.75 -4.93 24.94
N PRO A 412 0.69 -5.82 25.95
CA PRO A 412 0.01 -7.10 25.82
C PRO A 412 -1.44 -6.89 25.43
N ARG A 413 -1.98 -7.75 24.56
CA ARG A 413 -3.40 -7.68 24.22
C ARG A 413 -4.23 -8.01 25.47
N ALA A 414 -5.01 -7.04 25.91
CA ALA A 414 -5.90 -7.18 27.05
C ALA A 414 -7.32 -7.53 26.60
N ALA A 415 -8.05 -8.24 27.46
CA ALA A 415 -9.46 -8.53 27.24
C ALA A 415 -10.28 -7.23 27.11
N GLY A 416 -11.26 -7.23 26.21
CA GLY A 416 -12.08 -6.04 25.95
C GLY A 416 -11.41 -4.99 25.06
N THR A 417 -10.25 -5.29 24.46
CA THR A 417 -9.59 -4.46 23.43
C THR A 417 -10.31 -4.60 22.08
N ILE A 418 -11.60 -4.24 22.09
CA ILE A 418 -12.53 -4.31 20.97
C ILE A 418 -13.25 -2.97 20.82
N MET A 419 -13.63 -2.59 19.61
CA MET A 419 -14.42 -1.38 19.31
C MET A 419 -15.69 -1.72 18.52
N PRO A 420 -16.79 -0.99 18.75
CA PRO A 420 -18.03 -1.20 18.00
C PRO A 420 -17.84 -0.73 16.56
N VAL A 421 -18.28 -1.54 15.59
CA VAL A 421 -18.24 -1.18 14.17
C VAL A 421 -19.14 0.03 13.89
N ALA A 422 -20.31 0.09 14.54
CA ALA A 422 -21.26 1.20 14.43
C ALA A 422 -20.65 2.60 14.62
N PHE A 423 -19.70 2.77 15.56
CA PHE A 423 -19.03 4.06 15.79
C PHE A 423 -18.42 4.65 14.50
N TRP A 424 -17.84 3.80 13.65
CA TRP A 424 -17.18 4.26 12.43
C TRP A 424 -18.17 4.71 11.36
N TYR A 425 -19.32 4.02 11.25
CA TYR A 425 -20.36 4.29 10.27
C TYR A 425 -21.30 5.42 10.68
N ASP A 426 -21.75 5.42 11.94
CA ASP A 426 -22.80 6.31 12.42
C ASP A 426 -22.27 7.63 12.97
N ASP A 427 -21.07 7.62 13.56
CA ASP A 427 -20.52 8.78 14.28
C ASP A 427 -19.31 9.39 13.54
N PHE A 428 -18.24 8.63 13.35
CA PHE A 428 -16.96 9.15 12.85
C PHE A 428 -17.03 9.60 11.38
N MET A 429 -17.43 8.72 10.47
CA MET A 429 -17.40 9.02 9.03
C MET A 429 -18.36 10.16 8.64
N PRO A 430 -19.62 10.21 9.14
CA PRO A 430 -20.51 11.33 8.87
C PRO A 430 -19.95 12.67 9.38
N GLN A 431 -19.36 12.69 10.58
CA GLN A 431 -18.75 13.91 11.12
C GLN A 431 -17.53 14.34 10.28
N LEU A 432 -16.68 13.39 9.87
CA LEU A 432 -15.54 13.68 9.02
C LEU A 432 -15.99 14.26 7.67
N LEU A 433 -16.98 13.65 7.01
CA LEU A 433 -17.52 14.11 5.73
C LEU A 433 -18.13 15.52 5.82
N LEU A 434 -18.80 15.83 6.93
CA LEU A 434 -19.28 17.19 7.21
C LEU A 434 -18.11 18.18 7.32
N CYS A 435 -17.12 17.90 8.17
CA CYS A 435 -15.96 18.78 8.36
C CYS A 435 -15.25 19.09 7.03
N VAL A 436 -15.03 18.07 6.19
CA VAL A 436 -14.32 18.27 4.90
C VAL A 436 -15.20 18.86 3.80
N SER A 437 -16.48 19.09 4.06
CA SER A 437 -17.40 19.72 3.11
C SER A 437 -17.60 21.21 3.38
N ILE A 438 -17.20 21.70 4.55
CA ILE A 438 -17.42 23.08 5.01
C ILE A 438 -16.10 23.84 5.16
N LEU A 439 -16.11 25.14 4.83
CA LEU A 439 -15.05 26.09 5.17
C LEU A 439 -15.61 27.29 5.92
N THR A 440 -16.91 27.55 5.82
CA THR A 440 -17.58 28.69 6.45
C THR A 440 -18.86 28.25 7.17
N ASP A 441 -19.37 29.11 8.05
CA ASP A 441 -20.70 28.93 8.66
C ASP A 441 -21.82 28.86 7.60
N ALA A 442 -21.65 29.53 6.45
CA ALA A 442 -22.59 29.47 5.34
C ALA A 442 -22.58 28.11 4.64
N ASP A 443 -21.41 27.48 4.51
CA ASP A 443 -21.32 26.10 3.99
C ASP A 443 -22.00 25.13 4.95
N LEU A 444 -21.82 25.32 6.26
CA LEU A 444 -22.51 24.53 7.28
C LEU A 444 -24.03 24.66 7.18
N ASP A 445 -24.54 25.89 7.03
CA ASP A 445 -25.98 26.11 6.83
C ASP A 445 -26.46 25.42 5.54
N ALA A 446 -25.71 25.50 4.43
CA ALA A 446 -26.05 24.86 3.18
C ALA A 446 -26.08 23.32 3.26
N GLU A 447 -25.11 22.71 3.94
CA GLU A 447 -25.07 21.25 4.13
C GLU A 447 -26.19 20.77 5.08
N THR A 448 -26.49 21.53 6.14
CA THR A 448 -27.51 21.15 7.13
C THR A 448 -28.94 21.42 6.66
N SER A 449 -29.16 22.34 5.71
CA SER A 449 -30.48 22.65 5.16
C SER A 449 -30.85 21.87 3.90
N CYS A 450 -29.97 21.01 3.37
CA CYS A 450 -30.18 20.36 2.08
C CYS A 450 -31.38 19.41 2.11
N ALA A 451 -32.33 19.62 1.20
CA ALA A 451 -33.55 18.83 1.13
C ALA A 451 -33.34 17.51 0.36
N GLU A 452 -34.10 16.47 0.71
CA GLU A 452 -34.02 15.17 0.01
C GLU A 452 -34.23 15.30 -1.51
N LEU A 453 -35.18 16.14 -1.92
CA LEU A 453 -35.46 16.38 -3.35
C LEU A 453 -34.25 16.97 -4.09
N GLU A 454 -33.44 17.80 -3.44
CA GLU A 454 -32.22 18.37 -4.04
C GLU A 454 -31.14 17.30 -4.19
N LEU A 455 -31.00 16.42 -3.21
CA LEU A 455 -30.08 15.28 -3.25
C LEU A 455 -30.46 14.29 -4.36
N ASP A 456 -31.76 13.98 -4.49
CA ASP A 456 -32.27 13.11 -5.54
C ASP A 456 -32.11 13.74 -6.93
N ALA A 457 -32.33 15.06 -7.05
CA ALA A 457 -32.09 15.78 -8.30
C ALA A 457 -30.60 15.80 -8.69
N TRP A 458 -29.71 16.01 -7.73
CA TRP A 458 -28.26 15.92 -7.93
C TRP A 458 -27.85 14.53 -8.44
N HIS A 459 -28.30 13.47 -7.77
CA HIS A 459 -27.98 12.09 -8.15
C HIS A 459 -28.52 11.75 -9.54
N ALA A 460 -29.78 12.10 -9.82
CA ALA A 460 -30.38 11.89 -11.13
C ALA A 460 -29.66 12.66 -12.25
N GLY A 461 -29.19 13.88 -11.98
CA GLY A 461 -28.40 14.67 -12.91
C GLY A 461 -27.07 14.00 -13.28
N TYR A 462 -26.31 13.55 -12.28
CA TYR A 462 -25.05 12.83 -12.49
C TYR A 462 -25.26 11.47 -13.18
N ALA A 463 -26.28 10.72 -12.77
CA ALA A 463 -26.64 9.45 -13.40
C ALA A 463 -27.05 9.63 -14.87
N GLY A 464 -27.81 10.68 -15.20
CA GLY A 464 -28.21 11.01 -16.57
C GLY A 464 -27.03 11.37 -17.49
N LEU A 465 -25.91 11.83 -16.92
CA LEU A 465 -24.65 12.07 -17.64
C LEU A 465 -23.76 10.82 -17.73
N GLY A 466 -24.16 9.70 -17.15
CA GLY A 466 -23.36 8.48 -17.08
C GLY A 466 -22.14 8.59 -16.15
N ALA A 467 -22.12 9.56 -15.22
CA ALA A 467 -20.96 9.83 -14.36
C ALA A 467 -20.60 8.64 -13.45
N PHE A 468 -21.58 7.78 -13.15
CA PHE A 468 -21.41 6.61 -12.30
C PHE A 468 -21.16 5.30 -13.07
N ASP A 469 -21.22 5.31 -14.41
CA ASP A 469 -21.26 4.07 -15.19
C ASP A 469 -19.93 3.33 -15.18
N ARG A 470 -18.82 4.07 -15.23
CA ARG A 470 -17.48 3.50 -15.18
C ARG A 470 -16.99 3.25 -13.75
N TYR A 471 -17.26 4.21 -12.87
CA TYR A 471 -16.86 4.20 -11.47
C TYR A 471 -18.04 4.67 -10.61
N GLY A 472 -18.35 4.00 -9.50
CA GLY A 472 -19.44 4.41 -8.61
C GLY A 472 -20.82 3.78 -8.92
N THR A 473 -20.87 2.60 -9.55
CA THR A 473 -22.15 1.90 -9.81
C THR A 473 -22.89 1.51 -8.53
N ASP A 474 -22.17 1.32 -7.42
CA ASP A 474 -22.73 1.15 -6.08
C ASP A 474 -23.51 2.39 -5.62
N LEU A 475 -22.98 3.59 -5.89
CA LEU A 475 -23.69 4.84 -5.65
C LEU A 475 -24.90 4.98 -6.58
N ARG A 476 -24.77 4.64 -7.87
CA ARG A 476 -25.89 4.67 -8.83
C ARG A 476 -27.06 3.82 -8.32
N ASP A 477 -26.77 2.61 -7.88
CA ASP A 477 -27.78 1.59 -7.60
C ASP A 477 -28.31 1.66 -6.14
N GLY A 478 -27.48 2.06 -5.18
CA GLY A 478 -27.81 2.08 -3.75
C GLY A 478 -28.39 3.39 -3.21
N PHE A 479 -28.16 4.53 -3.86
CA PHE A 479 -28.50 5.86 -3.32
C PHE A 479 -29.98 6.06 -2.99
N ALA A 480 -30.88 5.58 -3.86
CA ALA A 480 -32.32 5.80 -3.70
C ALA A 480 -32.90 5.17 -2.42
N ALA A 481 -32.29 4.09 -1.92
CA ALA A 481 -32.73 3.40 -0.72
C ALA A 481 -32.19 4.04 0.58
N CYS A 482 -31.29 5.01 0.48
CA CYS A 482 -30.62 5.61 1.61
C CYS A 482 -31.48 6.69 2.30
N PRO A 483 -31.44 6.81 3.64
CA PRO A 483 -32.00 7.97 4.34
C PRO A 483 -31.32 9.28 3.93
N VAL A 484 -32.01 10.42 4.11
CA VAL A 484 -31.51 11.77 3.75
C VAL A 484 -30.10 12.05 4.26
N ARG A 485 -29.81 11.73 5.53
CA ARG A 485 -28.48 11.93 6.13
C ARG A 485 -27.38 11.14 5.40
N VAL A 486 -27.71 9.94 4.92
CA VAL A 486 -26.78 9.06 4.21
C VAL A 486 -26.63 9.54 2.77
N LYS A 487 -27.72 9.96 2.11
CA LYS A 487 -27.66 10.60 0.78
C LYS A 487 -26.73 11.82 0.78
N LEU A 488 -26.79 12.64 1.83
CA LEU A 488 -25.89 13.78 2.01
C LEU A 488 -24.42 13.34 2.12
N ALA A 489 -24.12 12.38 3.00
CA ALA A 489 -22.77 11.82 3.15
C ALA A 489 -22.24 11.22 1.84
N LEU A 490 -23.08 10.53 1.07
CA LEU A 490 -22.72 9.95 -0.22
C LEU A 490 -22.42 11.02 -1.28
N ARG A 491 -23.15 12.15 -1.30
CA ARG A 491 -22.85 13.31 -2.14
C ARG A 491 -21.48 13.89 -1.81
N GLN A 492 -21.20 14.10 -0.53
CA GLN A 492 -19.93 14.62 -0.03
C GLN A 492 -18.77 13.67 -0.38
N ALA A 493 -18.96 12.37 -0.17
CA ALA A 493 -18.01 11.32 -0.52
C ALA A 493 -17.69 11.28 -2.02
N TRP A 494 -18.71 11.43 -2.88
CA TRP A 494 -18.51 11.52 -4.32
C TRP A 494 -17.68 12.75 -4.71
N ARG A 495 -18.00 13.93 -4.18
CA ARG A 495 -17.27 15.19 -4.45
C ARG A 495 -15.76 15.06 -4.20
N LEU A 496 -15.36 14.34 -3.14
CA LEU A 496 -13.95 14.15 -2.75
C LEU A 496 -13.22 13.07 -3.57
N SER A 497 -13.97 12.25 -4.31
CA SER A 497 -13.45 11.05 -5.00
C SER A 497 -13.54 11.16 -6.52
N GLU A 498 -14.51 11.89 -7.05
CA GLU A 498 -14.77 12.03 -8.48
C GLU A 498 -13.53 12.46 -9.26
N HIS A 499 -12.81 13.47 -8.74
CA HIS A 499 -11.59 13.98 -9.38
C HIS A 499 -10.50 12.93 -9.45
N TYR A 500 -10.41 12.01 -8.50
CA TYR A 500 -9.46 10.91 -8.58
C TYR A 500 -9.94 9.85 -9.58
N LEU A 501 -11.15 9.34 -9.38
CA LEU A 501 -11.73 8.23 -10.16
C LEU A 501 -11.73 8.54 -11.65
N ASN A 502 -11.94 9.79 -12.02
CA ASN A 502 -11.98 10.23 -13.41
C ASN A 502 -10.67 10.91 -13.86
N SER A 503 -9.55 10.77 -13.12
CA SER A 503 -8.24 11.32 -13.49
C SER A 503 -7.22 10.29 -13.97
N LEU A 504 -6.11 10.80 -14.51
CA LEU A 504 -4.89 10.05 -14.78
C LEU A 504 -4.41 9.23 -13.58
N GLN A 505 -4.62 9.70 -12.34
CA GLN A 505 -4.14 8.98 -11.17
C GLN A 505 -4.84 7.63 -11.00
N LYS A 506 -6.14 7.57 -11.29
CA LYS A 506 -6.87 6.30 -11.37
C LYS A 506 -6.33 5.42 -12.50
N ARG A 507 -5.99 5.99 -13.66
CA ARG A 507 -5.40 5.27 -14.81
C ARG A 507 -3.99 4.72 -14.53
N ARG A 508 -3.30 5.24 -13.51
CA ARG A 508 -1.98 4.79 -13.08
C ARG A 508 -2.03 3.64 -12.07
N GLU A 509 -3.21 3.34 -11.52
CA GLU A 509 -3.38 2.09 -10.79
C GLU A 509 -3.00 0.90 -11.67
N ARG A 510 -2.50 -0.16 -11.03
CA ARG A 510 -2.16 -1.39 -11.73
C ARG A 510 -3.42 -2.06 -12.27
N ALA A 511 -3.29 -2.73 -13.41
CA ALA A 511 -4.43 -3.36 -14.06
C ALA A 511 -5.06 -4.42 -13.16
N GLU A 512 -4.25 -5.20 -12.43
CA GLU A 512 -4.70 -6.20 -11.46
C GLU A 512 -5.50 -5.62 -10.30
N PHE A 513 -5.34 -4.33 -9.97
CA PHE A 513 -6.06 -3.66 -8.89
C PHE A 513 -7.35 -2.98 -9.35
N GLY A 514 -7.83 -3.36 -10.53
CA GLY A 514 -9.09 -2.85 -11.08
C GLY A 514 -8.99 -1.39 -11.50
N ARG A 515 -7.94 -0.99 -12.21
CA ARG A 515 -7.82 0.34 -12.84
C ARG A 515 -9.07 0.76 -13.64
N GLU A 516 -9.69 -0.20 -14.32
CA GLU A 516 -10.84 0.04 -15.20
C GLU A 516 -12.18 0.01 -14.45
N THR A 517 -12.19 -0.33 -13.16
CA THR A 517 -13.38 -0.47 -12.32
C THR A 517 -13.19 0.24 -10.98
N GLY A 518 -14.27 0.40 -10.23
CA GLY A 518 -14.17 0.96 -8.89
C GLY A 518 -15.52 1.40 -8.37
N TYR A 519 -15.87 0.91 -7.19
CA TYR A 519 -17.03 1.37 -6.43
C TYR A 519 -16.62 2.57 -5.57
N LEU A 520 -17.54 3.50 -5.29
CA LEU A 520 -17.23 4.63 -4.39
C LEU A 520 -16.82 4.12 -3.00
N SER A 521 -17.54 3.10 -2.51
CA SER A 521 -17.27 2.38 -1.27
C SER A 521 -15.89 1.72 -1.19
N GLN A 522 -15.17 1.54 -2.30
CA GLN A 522 -13.77 1.07 -2.25
C GLN A 522 -12.78 2.21 -1.95
N TYR A 523 -13.16 3.48 -2.12
CA TYR A 523 -12.30 4.66 -1.93
C TYR A 523 -12.75 5.57 -0.77
N VAL A 524 -13.92 5.30 -0.22
CA VAL A 524 -14.43 5.98 0.98
C VAL A 524 -14.84 4.90 1.97
N SER A 525 -14.15 4.87 3.11
CA SER A 525 -14.44 3.89 4.16
C SER A 525 -15.80 4.13 4.82
N PHE A 526 -16.37 3.07 5.42
CA PHE A 526 -17.56 3.12 6.26
C PHE A 526 -18.83 3.70 5.58
N ILE A 527 -18.98 3.50 4.26
CA ILE A 527 -20.21 3.78 3.52
C ILE A 527 -20.75 2.56 2.75
N ASP A 528 -19.95 1.49 2.65
CA ASP A 528 -20.21 0.27 1.90
C ASP A 528 -21.53 -0.39 2.33
N LEU A 529 -21.79 -0.48 3.65
CA LEU A 529 -23.03 -1.05 4.17
C LEU A 529 -24.29 -0.32 3.67
N HIS A 530 -24.24 1.00 3.54
CA HIS A 530 -25.36 1.79 3.04
C HIS A 530 -25.62 1.54 1.56
N LEU A 531 -24.60 1.13 0.81
CA LEU A 531 -24.67 0.81 -0.61
C LEU A 531 -24.87 -0.69 -0.86
N GLY A 532 -25.16 -1.48 0.19
CA GLY A 532 -25.39 -2.92 0.08
C GLY A 532 -24.12 -3.74 -0.20
N ARG A 533 -22.97 -3.22 0.23
CA ARG A 533 -21.64 -3.81 0.03
C ARG A 533 -20.96 -4.15 1.35
N THR A 534 -19.83 -4.84 1.26
CA THR A 534 -19.06 -5.38 2.40
C THR A 534 -17.57 -5.10 2.29
N ASP A 535 -17.16 -4.09 1.50
CA ASP A 535 -15.76 -3.80 1.21
C ASP A 535 -14.90 -3.59 2.48
N VAL A 536 -15.45 -2.98 3.53
CA VAL A 536 -14.74 -2.79 4.81
C VAL A 536 -14.60 -4.12 5.55
N ALA A 537 -15.69 -4.88 5.63
CA ALA A 537 -15.74 -6.19 6.28
C ALA A 537 -14.78 -7.19 5.64
N ASP A 538 -14.71 -7.19 4.32
CA ASP A 538 -13.99 -8.16 3.50
C ASP A 538 -12.59 -7.67 3.12
N ALA A 539 -12.21 -6.47 3.57
CA ALA A 539 -10.91 -5.85 3.29
C ALA A 539 -10.67 -5.49 1.82
N GLU A 540 -11.72 -5.30 1.02
CA GLU A 540 -11.64 -4.97 -0.42
C GLU A 540 -11.44 -3.46 -0.69
N MET A 541 -11.17 -2.67 0.36
CA MET A 541 -10.89 -1.24 0.24
C MET A 541 -9.60 -0.95 -0.53
N ARG A 542 -9.64 0.09 -1.37
CA ARG A 542 -8.53 0.59 -2.20
C ARG A 542 -7.97 1.92 -1.72
N ILE A 543 -8.42 2.39 -0.56
CA ILE A 543 -8.04 3.68 0.02
C ILE A 543 -6.55 3.80 0.32
N SER A 544 -5.80 2.70 0.43
CA SER A 544 -4.38 2.74 0.76
C SER A 544 -3.46 2.74 -0.45
N PHE A 545 -4.01 2.81 -1.66
CA PHE A 545 -3.19 2.90 -2.86
C PHE A 545 -2.36 4.18 -2.82
N PRO A 546 -1.03 4.10 -3.03
CA PRO A 546 -0.17 5.28 -3.09
C PRO A 546 -0.67 6.32 -4.08
N TYR A 547 -1.27 5.88 -5.20
CA TYR A 547 -1.88 6.75 -6.21
C TYR A 547 -3.07 7.56 -5.68
N PHE A 548 -3.85 6.99 -4.76
CA PHE A 548 -5.03 7.64 -4.19
C PHE A 548 -4.64 8.63 -3.10
N ILE A 549 -3.76 8.24 -2.17
CA ILE A 549 -3.38 9.10 -1.04
C ILE A 549 -2.26 10.08 -1.42
N GLY A 550 -1.19 9.60 -2.05
CA GLY A 550 0.09 10.30 -2.19
C GLY A 550 -0.02 11.71 -2.75
N PRO A 551 -0.54 11.90 -3.99
CA PRO A 551 -0.66 13.22 -4.61
C PRO A 551 -1.48 14.21 -3.77
N ALA A 552 -2.58 13.76 -3.18
CA ALA A 552 -3.44 14.62 -2.36
C ALA A 552 -2.74 15.07 -1.07
N VAL A 553 -1.94 14.20 -0.46
CA VAL A 553 -1.19 14.50 0.75
C VAL A 553 -0.01 15.42 0.44
N TRP A 554 0.74 15.18 -0.62
CA TRP A 554 1.82 16.08 -1.03
C TRP A 554 1.31 17.48 -1.35
N CYS A 555 0.19 17.57 -2.09
CA CYS A 555 -0.49 18.83 -2.36
C CYS A 555 -0.88 19.56 -1.06
N LEU A 556 -1.46 18.85 -0.08
CA LEU A 556 -1.78 19.41 1.24
C LEU A 556 -0.53 19.95 1.95
N LEU A 557 0.54 19.15 2.04
CA LEU A 557 1.76 19.52 2.78
C LEU A 557 2.48 20.72 2.15
N HIS A 558 2.65 20.73 0.82
CA HIS A 558 3.31 21.83 0.12
C HIS A 558 2.49 23.12 0.19
N THR A 559 1.18 23.03 0.00
CA THR A 559 0.28 24.21 0.08
C THR A 559 0.22 24.75 1.50
N ALA A 560 0.16 23.87 2.50
CA ALA A 560 0.19 24.26 3.90
C ALA A 560 1.49 24.99 4.27
N ALA A 561 2.65 24.53 3.74
CA ALA A 561 3.91 25.23 3.94
C ALA A 561 3.86 26.66 3.37
N ASN A 562 3.33 26.85 2.15
CA ASN A 562 3.16 28.19 1.57
C ASN A 562 2.23 29.09 2.39
N LEU A 563 1.09 28.56 2.84
CA LEU A 563 0.13 29.30 3.69
C LEU A 563 0.78 29.77 5.00
N VAL A 564 1.58 28.91 5.63
CA VAL A 564 2.29 29.27 6.87
C VAL A 564 3.40 30.30 6.62
N GLU A 565 4.05 30.28 5.45
CA GLU A 565 5.03 31.31 5.09
C GLU A 565 4.40 32.71 4.95
N ASP A 566 3.13 32.79 4.53
CA ASP A 566 2.39 34.05 4.43
C ASP A 566 1.87 34.57 5.80
N MET A 567 1.95 33.77 6.86
CA MET A 567 1.65 34.19 8.23
C MET A 567 2.80 35.01 8.83
N SER A 568 2.51 35.77 9.90
CA SER A 568 3.54 36.54 10.62
C SER A 568 3.42 36.39 12.15
N GLY A 569 4.54 36.64 12.83
CA GLY A 569 4.62 36.69 14.29
C GLY A 569 4.13 35.41 14.98
N ALA A 570 3.30 35.57 16.01
CA ALA A 570 2.81 34.48 16.84
C ALA A 570 1.98 33.44 16.07
N ALA A 571 1.25 33.84 15.03
CA ALA A 571 0.45 32.93 14.21
C ALA A 571 1.33 31.93 13.45
N LYS A 572 2.41 32.42 12.83
CA LYS A 572 3.39 31.57 12.13
C LYS A 572 4.07 30.59 13.09
N SER A 573 4.49 31.06 14.27
CA SER A 573 5.08 30.19 15.31
C SER A 573 4.12 29.08 15.73
N ALA A 574 2.86 29.42 16.03
CA ALA A 574 1.87 28.44 16.44
C ALA A 574 1.56 27.42 15.33
N ALA A 575 1.49 27.84 14.07
CA ALA A 575 1.27 26.94 12.94
C ALA A 575 2.47 26.00 12.70
N VAL A 576 3.71 26.48 12.85
CA VAL A 576 4.92 25.65 12.80
C VAL A 576 4.92 24.60 13.93
N ASP A 577 4.57 24.97 15.15
CA ASP A 577 4.52 24.02 16.27
C ASP A 577 3.43 22.95 16.07
N ARG A 578 2.26 23.36 15.57
CA ARG A 578 1.18 22.44 15.20
C ARG A 578 1.57 21.52 14.06
N PHE A 579 2.29 22.02 13.05
CA PHE A 579 2.85 21.17 12.00
C PHE A 579 3.79 20.11 12.57
N LYS A 580 4.72 20.48 13.46
CA LYS A 580 5.65 19.53 14.09
C LYS A 580 4.90 18.46 14.89
N ALA A 581 3.87 18.84 15.64
CA ALA A 581 3.01 17.89 16.36
C ALA A 581 2.26 16.95 15.39
N PHE A 582 1.64 17.50 14.36
CA PHE A 582 0.99 16.75 13.29
C PHE A 582 1.96 15.78 12.61
N PHE A 583 3.17 16.21 12.25
CA PHE A 583 4.10 15.39 11.48
C PHE A 583 4.65 14.20 12.30
N ARG A 584 4.81 14.36 13.63
CA ARG A 584 5.12 13.23 14.52
C ARG A 584 4.01 12.18 14.53
N ALA A 585 2.75 12.62 14.63
CA ALA A 585 1.61 11.71 14.59
C ALA A 585 1.37 11.13 13.17
N PHE A 586 1.67 11.90 12.13
CA PHE A 586 1.63 11.47 10.74
C PHE A 586 2.59 10.29 10.50
N ALA A 587 3.80 10.33 11.08
CA ALA A 587 4.74 9.22 10.98
C ALA A 587 4.15 7.92 11.54
N THR A 588 3.31 7.98 12.58
CA THR A 588 2.68 6.79 13.16
C THR A 588 1.33 6.44 12.54
N MET A 589 0.69 7.32 11.76
CA MET A 589 -0.67 7.08 11.25
C MET A 589 -0.85 7.22 9.74
N TYR A 590 0.23 7.42 8.96
CA TYR A 590 0.10 7.52 7.51
C TYR A 590 -0.59 6.26 6.94
N PRO A 591 -1.69 6.39 6.16
CA PRO A 591 -2.57 5.24 5.94
C PRO A 591 -2.06 4.20 4.95
N CYS A 592 -1.08 4.56 4.12
CA CYS A 592 -0.43 3.60 3.24
C CYS A 592 0.63 2.84 4.08
N PRO A 593 0.43 1.54 4.35
CA PRO A 593 1.30 0.78 5.21
C PRO A 593 2.73 0.70 4.67
N TYR A 594 2.90 0.68 3.34
CA TYR A 594 4.22 0.71 2.69
C TYR A 594 4.96 2.01 2.96
N CYS A 595 4.32 3.14 2.67
CA CYS A 595 4.94 4.45 2.85
C CYS A 595 5.20 4.73 4.33
N ARG A 596 4.33 4.27 5.23
CA ARG A 596 4.53 4.40 6.68
C ARG A 596 5.75 3.64 7.15
N TYR A 597 5.89 2.37 6.76
CA TYR A 597 7.08 1.58 7.10
C TYR A 597 8.34 2.22 6.51
N HIS A 598 8.29 2.58 5.22
CA HIS A 598 9.40 3.24 4.52
C HIS A 598 9.85 4.50 5.26
N LEU A 599 8.89 5.34 5.63
CA LEU A 599 9.11 6.57 6.38
C LEU A 599 9.82 6.28 7.71
N ASN A 600 9.30 5.39 8.53
CA ASN A 600 9.82 5.14 9.88
C ASN A 600 11.14 4.37 9.89
N ARG A 601 11.32 3.45 8.94
CA ARG A 601 12.44 2.53 8.97
C ARG A 601 13.64 3.02 8.17
N TYR A 602 13.42 3.79 7.11
CA TYR A 602 14.48 4.26 6.23
C TYR A 602 14.59 5.77 6.21
N VAL A 603 13.51 6.49 5.89
CA VAL A 603 13.55 7.95 5.64
C VAL A 603 13.91 8.71 6.92
N VAL A 604 13.23 8.42 8.03
CA VAL A 604 13.48 9.06 9.33
C VAL A 604 14.90 8.80 9.80
N ARG A 605 15.45 7.60 9.55
CA ARG A 605 16.74 7.12 10.08
C ARG A 605 17.90 7.15 9.07
N ASN A 606 17.74 7.78 7.90
CA ASN A 606 18.77 7.82 6.84
C ASN A 606 19.33 6.44 6.42
N ARG A 607 18.51 5.38 6.34
CA ARG A 607 19.03 4.04 6.00
C ARG A 607 19.31 3.80 4.52
N GLU A 608 18.75 4.63 3.63
CA GLU A 608 18.95 4.53 2.18
C GLU A 608 19.89 5.62 1.66
N VAL A 609 21.08 5.73 2.28
CA VAL A 609 22.14 6.70 1.90
C VAL A 609 22.48 6.69 0.40
N ASN A 610 22.29 5.53 -0.26
CA ASN A 610 22.56 5.36 -1.69
C ASN A 610 21.46 5.87 -2.61
N PHE A 611 20.28 6.23 -2.09
CA PHE A 611 19.13 6.67 -2.88
C PHE A 611 18.76 8.12 -2.62
N TYR A 612 18.92 8.60 -1.39
CA TYR A 612 18.48 9.94 -1.04
C TYR A 612 19.37 11.05 -1.61
N PRO A 613 18.78 12.22 -1.92
CA PRO A 613 19.52 13.45 -2.16
C PRO A 613 20.31 13.90 -0.92
N VAL A 614 21.47 14.51 -1.15
CA VAL A 614 22.41 14.94 -0.10
C VAL A 614 21.80 16.01 0.80
N GLU A 615 21.00 16.91 0.25
CA GLU A 615 20.29 17.94 1.03
C GLU A 615 19.27 17.38 2.02
N PHE A 616 18.79 16.15 1.78
CA PHE A 616 17.96 15.40 2.74
C PHE A 616 18.81 14.58 3.70
N LEU A 617 19.90 13.96 3.22
CA LEU A 617 20.83 13.20 4.07
C LEU A 617 21.42 14.06 5.20
N LEU A 618 21.67 15.34 4.94
CA LEU A 618 22.22 16.29 5.91
C LEU A 618 21.15 17.13 6.63
N LEU A 619 19.87 16.94 6.32
CA LEU A 619 18.78 17.73 6.89
C LEU A 619 18.66 17.45 8.39
N GLY A 620 19.01 18.42 9.24
CA GLY A 620 18.98 18.27 10.70
C GLY A 620 20.28 17.71 11.29
N GLN A 621 21.37 17.65 10.51
CA GLN A 621 22.67 17.26 11.04
C GLN A 621 23.08 18.19 12.18
N ARG A 622 23.68 17.60 13.22
CA ARG A 622 24.26 18.31 14.36
C ARG A 622 25.76 18.06 14.46
N GLU A 623 26.49 19.02 14.99
CA GLU A 623 27.95 18.92 15.19
C GLU A 623 28.33 17.88 16.26
N ASP A 624 27.42 17.57 17.18
CA ASP A 624 27.63 16.62 18.29
C ASP A 624 27.20 15.18 17.98
N ARG A 625 26.88 14.87 16.72
CA ARG A 625 26.48 13.54 16.27
C ARG A 625 27.28 13.09 15.06
N ASP A 626 27.40 11.77 14.90
CA ASP A 626 27.96 11.17 13.70
C ASP A 626 27.17 11.61 12.46
N TRP A 627 27.86 11.70 11.32
CA TRP A 627 27.22 12.05 10.06
C TRP A 627 26.10 11.05 9.74
N PHE A 628 24.94 11.58 9.38
CA PHE A 628 23.72 10.83 9.04
C PHE A 628 22.95 10.21 10.20
N ASP A 629 23.45 10.25 11.45
CA ASP A 629 22.67 9.91 12.65
C ASP A 629 21.70 11.05 13.04
N ILE A 630 20.65 11.16 12.24
CA ILE A 630 19.67 12.25 12.30
C ILE A 630 18.31 11.66 12.66
N SER A 631 17.72 12.12 13.76
CA SER A 631 16.37 11.72 14.16
C SER A 631 15.29 12.54 13.46
N LEU A 632 14.03 12.08 13.54
CA LEU A 632 12.89 12.88 13.08
C LEU A 632 12.84 14.25 13.75
N ASP A 633 13.12 14.31 15.06
CA ASP A 633 13.10 15.56 15.80
C ASP A 633 14.20 16.53 15.37
N ASP A 634 15.39 16.03 15.04
CA ASP A 634 16.46 16.87 14.51
C ASP A 634 16.09 17.46 13.14
N ARG A 635 15.40 16.69 12.29
CA ARG A 635 14.85 17.19 11.01
C ARG A 635 13.76 18.23 11.23
N LEU A 636 12.81 17.97 12.12
CA LEU A 636 11.73 18.91 12.44
C LEU A 636 12.26 20.19 13.07
N ALA A 637 13.37 20.14 13.81
CA ALA A 637 14.02 21.30 14.39
C ALA A 637 14.54 22.29 13.33
N THR A 638 14.75 21.85 12.09
CA THR A 638 15.17 22.74 10.98
C THR A 638 14.07 23.71 10.52
N ILE A 639 12.82 23.44 10.89
CA ILE A 639 11.67 24.31 10.59
C ILE A 639 11.58 25.37 11.67
N SER A 640 11.65 26.65 11.27
CA SER A 640 11.59 27.78 12.18
C SER A 640 10.70 28.88 11.63
N ALA A 641 9.87 29.46 12.50
CA ALA A 641 9.05 30.63 12.15
C ALA A 641 9.91 31.84 11.78
N ASP A 642 11.14 31.93 12.31
CA ASP A 642 12.07 33.03 12.08
C ASP A 642 12.90 32.85 10.79
N LYS A 643 12.99 31.62 10.27
CA LYS A 643 13.72 31.31 9.03
C LYS A 643 12.73 31.16 7.87
N SER A 644 12.63 32.22 7.06
CA SER A 644 11.79 32.24 5.85
C SER A 644 12.05 31.03 4.95
N GLY A 645 10.98 30.40 4.45
CA GLY A 645 11.04 29.27 3.53
C GLY A 645 11.49 27.94 4.15
N SER A 646 11.87 27.91 5.44
CA SER A 646 12.38 26.68 6.08
C SER A 646 11.37 25.54 6.07
N PHE A 647 10.08 25.85 6.20
CA PHE A 647 9.02 24.83 6.13
C PHE A 647 8.86 24.29 4.69
N ALA A 648 8.77 25.18 3.70
CA ALA A 648 8.65 24.76 2.29
C ALA A 648 9.86 23.91 1.84
N LEU A 649 11.08 24.29 2.24
CA LEU A 649 12.29 23.54 1.98
C LEU A 649 12.29 22.16 2.67
N PHE A 650 11.79 22.06 3.91
CA PHE A 650 11.65 20.77 4.59
C PHE A 650 10.76 19.81 3.80
N VAL A 651 9.57 20.26 3.38
CA VAL A 651 8.61 19.42 2.64
C VAL A 651 9.19 19.03 1.28
N TRP A 652 9.86 19.96 0.59
CA TRP A 652 10.53 19.69 -0.68
C TRP A 652 11.63 18.63 -0.59
N LYS A 653 12.56 18.77 0.37
CA LYS A 653 13.63 17.78 0.60
C LYS A 653 13.09 16.40 0.92
N LEU A 654 12.07 16.34 1.79
CA LEU A 654 11.40 15.10 2.14
C LEU A 654 10.73 14.46 0.91
N HIS A 655 10.02 15.26 0.11
CA HIS A 655 9.32 14.77 -1.08
C HIS A 655 10.31 14.23 -2.14
N ASN A 656 11.43 14.91 -2.35
CA ASN A 656 12.50 14.44 -3.24
C ASN A 656 13.16 13.15 -2.71
N ALA A 657 13.42 13.04 -1.41
CA ALA A 657 13.98 11.82 -0.82
C ALA A 657 13.08 10.60 -0.99
N VAL A 658 11.77 10.76 -0.74
CA VAL A 658 10.77 9.71 -0.99
C VAL A 658 10.70 9.39 -2.49
N SER A 659 10.65 10.40 -3.36
CA SER A 659 10.56 10.21 -4.82
C SER A 659 11.76 9.44 -5.39
N SER A 660 12.97 9.67 -4.85
CA SER A 660 14.20 9.02 -5.29
C SER A 660 14.40 7.58 -4.78
N SER A 661 13.60 7.15 -3.81
CA SER A 661 13.70 5.81 -3.19
C SER A 661 12.51 4.89 -3.52
N ILE A 662 11.45 5.41 -4.16
CA ILE A 662 10.35 4.56 -4.61
C ILE A 662 10.84 3.62 -5.72
N ALA A 663 10.96 2.33 -5.40
CA ALA A 663 11.17 1.26 -6.36
C ALA A 663 9.82 0.80 -6.95
N ARG A 664 9.76 0.68 -8.29
CA ARG A 664 8.66 0.06 -9.01
C ARG A 664 9.19 -1.09 -9.87
N THR A 665 8.32 -1.95 -10.36
CA THR A 665 8.71 -3.11 -11.19
C THR A 665 8.38 -2.88 -12.67
N GLU A 666 7.59 -1.85 -12.95
CA GLU A 666 7.18 -1.50 -14.30
C GLU A 666 8.34 -0.91 -15.12
N GLU A 667 8.67 -1.52 -16.26
CA GLU A 667 9.77 -1.12 -17.14
C GLU A 667 9.73 0.37 -17.53
N TRP A 668 8.53 0.93 -17.74
CA TRP A 668 8.38 2.36 -18.05
C TRP A 668 8.84 3.28 -16.91
N TYR A 669 8.82 2.83 -15.66
CA TYR A 669 9.20 3.63 -14.50
C TYR A 669 10.71 3.85 -14.39
N HIS A 670 11.52 2.93 -14.95
CA HIS A 670 12.99 2.96 -14.94
C HIS A 670 13.61 3.60 -16.19
N ARG A 671 12.83 4.25 -17.04
CA ARG A 671 13.31 4.82 -18.32
C ARG A 671 14.27 6.01 -18.16
N GLU A 672 14.39 6.59 -16.98
CA GLU A 672 15.46 7.55 -16.68
C GLU A 672 16.73 6.74 -16.37
N GLU A 673 17.39 6.23 -17.41
CA GLU A 673 18.59 5.38 -17.29
C GLU A 673 19.78 6.13 -16.67
N HIS A 674 19.82 7.46 -16.84
CA HIS A 674 20.91 8.33 -16.41
C HIS A 674 20.37 9.62 -15.76
N PRO A 675 19.84 9.56 -14.53
CA PRO A 675 19.38 10.76 -13.83
C PRO A 675 20.55 11.72 -13.59
N LEU A 676 20.31 13.03 -13.74
CA LEU A 676 21.34 14.06 -13.52
C LEU A 676 21.84 14.13 -12.07
N TYR A 677 20.98 13.79 -11.10
CA TYR A 677 21.33 13.81 -9.68
C TYR A 677 20.80 12.58 -8.95
N THR A 678 19.50 12.54 -8.71
CA THR A 678 18.78 11.35 -8.22
C THR A 678 17.58 11.11 -9.12
N THR A 679 17.10 9.87 -9.18
CA THR A 679 15.91 9.52 -9.96
C THR A 679 14.73 10.39 -9.51
N ARG A 680 14.02 10.99 -10.47
CA ARG A 680 12.83 11.83 -10.23
C ARG A 680 13.08 13.04 -9.33
N PHE A 681 14.30 13.57 -9.29
CA PHE A 681 14.57 14.84 -8.61
C PHE A 681 13.72 15.97 -9.19
N TRP A 682 13.05 16.73 -8.32
CA TRP A 682 12.30 17.91 -8.72
C TRP A 682 12.94 19.20 -8.18
N PRO A 683 13.06 20.27 -9.00
CA PRO A 683 12.67 20.37 -10.40
C PRO A 683 13.68 19.69 -11.35
N GLY A 684 13.17 18.93 -12.33
CA GLY A 684 13.99 18.29 -13.38
C GLY A 684 13.69 18.86 -14.77
N LEU A 685 14.73 19.24 -15.53
CA LEU A 685 14.54 19.82 -16.86
C LEU A 685 13.89 18.84 -17.85
N ASP A 686 14.32 17.58 -17.86
CA ASP A 686 13.74 16.56 -18.74
C ASP A 686 12.27 16.30 -18.42
N THR A 687 11.92 16.29 -17.14
CA THR A 687 10.54 16.11 -16.67
C THR A 687 9.65 17.27 -17.10
N GLU A 688 10.15 18.50 -17.02
CA GLU A 688 9.44 19.71 -17.45
C GLU A 688 9.28 19.74 -18.98
N ILE A 689 10.32 19.39 -19.75
CA ILE A 689 10.26 19.29 -21.21
C ILE A 689 9.25 18.22 -21.63
N ALA A 690 9.28 17.03 -20.99
CA ALA A 690 8.34 15.96 -21.27
C ALA A 690 6.89 16.38 -20.98
N ARG A 691 6.66 17.07 -19.84
CA ARG A 691 5.36 17.66 -19.50
C ARG A 691 4.89 18.63 -20.58
N MET A 692 5.72 19.59 -20.96
CA MET A 692 5.38 20.58 -21.97
C MET A 692 5.02 19.93 -23.31
N ARG A 693 5.84 18.98 -23.79
CA ARG A 693 5.56 18.22 -25.02
C ARG A 693 4.22 17.50 -24.96
N SER A 694 3.91 16.87 -23.82
CA SER A 694 2.64 16.18 -23.64
C SER A 694 1.42 17.10 -23.64
N SER A 695 1.59 18.31 -23.13
CA SER A 695 0.55 19.34 -23.07
C SER A 695 0.48 20.17 -24.37
N GLY A 696 1.23 19.80 -25.41
CA GLY A 696 1.28 20.54 -26.67
C GLY A 696 1.90 21.95 -26.55
N ILE A 697 2.71 22.18 -25.51
CA ILE A 697 3.32 23.48 -25.26
C ILE A 697 4.71 23.52 -25.90
N GLU A 698 4.88 24.38 -26.91
CA GLU A 698 6.10 24.44 -27.73
C GLU A 698 7.15 25.42 -27.19
N GLN A 699 6.77 26.34 -26.28
CA GLN A 699 7.65 27.42 -25.81
C GLN A 699 7.70 27.47 -24.28
N MET A 700 8.90 27.55 -23.72
CA MET A 700 9.12 27.74 -22.27
C MET A 700 9.45 29.21 -22.00
N PRO A 701 8.79 29.86 -21.03
CA PRO A 701 9.21 31.19 -20.59
C PRO A 701 10.67 31.17 -20.13
N VAL A 702 11.49 32.10 -20.64
CA VAL A 702 12.93 32.19 -20.32
C VAL A 702 13.16 32.29 -18.81
N GLY A 703 12.30 33.00 -18.07
CA GLY A 703 12.37 33.09 -16.62
C GLY A 703 12.20 31.74 -15.92
N ARG A 704 11.28 30.89 -16.39
CA ARG A 704 11.09 29.52 -15.84
C ARG A 704 12.27 28.62 -16.16
N LEU A 705 12.82 28.72 -17.37
CA LEU A 705 14.03 27.99 -17.75
C LEU A 705 15.22 28.40 -16.87
N ALA A 706 15.42 29.71 -16.67
CA ALA A 706 16.48 30.25 -15.83
C ALA A 706 16.34 29.80 -14.37
N ALA A 707 15.10 29.80 -13.84
CA ALA A 707 14.80 29.34 -12.49
C ALA A 707 15.15 27.85 -12.30
N ILE A 708 14.69 26.97 -13.21
CA ILE A 708 15.01 25.54 -13.16
C ILE A 708 16.52 25.31 -13.31
N TYR A 709 17.15 25.97 -14.27
CA TYR A 709 18.59 25.85 -14.50
C TYR A 709 19.42 26.31 -13.29
N GLY A 710 18.98 27.38 -12.61
CA GLY A 710 19.60 27.88 -11.39
C GLY A 710 19.61 26.86 -10.26
N VAL A 711 18.56 26.07 -10.11
CA VAL A 711 18.45 24.98 -9.13
C VAL A 711 19.28 23.75 -9.54
N ILE A 712 19.26 23.38 -10.83
CA ILE A 712 20.00 22.20 -11.33
C ILE A 712 21.52 22.37 -11.17
N LYS A 713 22.04 23.59 -11.33
CA LYS A 713 23.48 23.85 -11.27
C LYS A 713 24.16 23.35 -9.97
N PRO A 714 23.69 23.72 -8.76
CA PRO A 714 24.23 23.12 -7.53
C PRO A 714 23.87 21.64 -7.36
N SER A 715 22.73 21.16 -7.87
CA SER A 715 22.38 19.72 -7.82
C SER A 715 23.40 18.82 -8.56
N VAL A 716 23.96 19.28 -9.68
CA VAL A 716 25.01 18.54 -10.40
C VAL A 716 26.30 18.42 -9.58
N GLU A 717 26.66 19.47 -8.84
CA GLU A 717 27.82 19.44 -7.93
C GLU A 717 27.55 18.48 -6.75
N LEU A 718 26.33 18.50 -6.20
CA LEU A 718 25.92 17.53 -5.20
C LEU A 718 25.90 16.08 -5.71
N ALA A 719 25.68 15.85 -7.01
CA ALA A 719 25.78 14.51 -7.59
C ALA A 719 27.21 13.95 -7.45
N THR A 720 28.23 14.76 -7.77
CA THR A 720 29.62 14.36 -7.56
C THR A 720 29.95 14.16 -6.08
N LEU A 721 29.49 15.07 -5.21
CA LEU A 721 29.72 14.94 -3.77
C LEU A 721 29.03 13.73 -3.15
N ARG A 722 27.87 13.33 -3.70
CA ARG A 722 27.18 12.10 -3.31
C ARG A 722 28.01 10.87 -3.63
N ASP A 723 28.60 10.79 -4.83
CA ASP A 723 29.48 9.69 -5.21
C ASP A 723 30.73 9.65 -4.31
N GLU A 724 31.32 10.81 -3.99
CA GLU A 724 32.43 10.92 -3.02
C GLU A 724 32.03 10.42 -1.62
N ILE A 725 30.85 10.80 -1.12
CA ILE A 725 30.31 10.33 0.17
C ILE A 725 30.13 8.80 0.14
N GLN A 726 29.54 8.26 -0.93
CA GLN A 726 29.31 6.82 -1.08
C GLN A 726 30.63 6.04 -1.09
N LEU A 727 31.63 6.51 -1.84
CA LEU A 727 32.97 5.92 -1.84
C LEU A 727 33.62 5.96 -0.46
N ALA A 728 33.48 7.07 0.27
CA ALA A 728 34.01 7.21 1.62
C ALA A 728 33.32 6.28 2.63
N LEU A 729 32.01 6.04 2.48
CA LEU A 729 31.25 5.08 3.31
C LEU A 729 31.61 3.62 3.03
N HIS A 730 32.05 3.29 1.80
CA HIS A 730 32.37 1.93 1.38
C HIS A 730 33.87 1.57 1.45
N GLY A 731 34.77 2.53 1.68
CA GLY A 731 36.22 2.30 1.76
C GLY A 731 36.72 1.83 3.12
N GLU A 732 37.82 1.07 3.14
CA GLU A 732 38.47 0.56 4.38
C GLU A 732 39.10 1.65 5.27
N LYS A 733 39.12 2.90 4.81
CA LYS A 733 39.56 4.07 5.58
C LYS A 733 38.59 5.22 5.37
N ALA A 734 37.78 5.51 6.38
CA ALA A 734 36.91 6.68 6.48
C ALA A 734 37.70 8.01 6.60
N THR A 735 38.79 8.17 5.86
CA THR A 735 39.58 9.41 5.84
C THR A 735 38.98 10.37 4.82
N GLY A 736 38.46 11.51 5.30
CA GLY A 736 37.99 12.61 4.46
C GLY A 736 36.48 12.85 4.44
N LEU A 737 35.67 12.03 5.14
CA LEU A 737 34.22 12.21 5.20
C LEU A 737 33.83 13.61 5.70
N ASP A 738 34.42 14.08 6.81
CA ASP A 738 34.17 15.41 7.35
C ASP A 738 34.40 16.53 6.33
N ALA A 739 35.49 16.44 5.55
CA ALA A 739 35.82 17.44 4.54
C ALA A 739 34.86 17.40 3.34
N ILE A 740 34.47 16.21 2.90
CA ILE A 740 33.49 16.02 1.83
C ILE A 740 32.11 16.53 2.29
N THR A 741 31.69 16.20 3.50
CA THR A 741 30.38 16.58 4.01
C THR A 741 30.29 18.07 4.35
N ALA A 742 31.39 18.70 4.79
CA ALA A 742 31.46 20.16 4.90
C ALA A 742 31.30 20.86 3.53
N ARG A 743 31.94 20.34 2.46
CA ARG A 743 31.73 20.83 1.09
C ARG A 743 30.28 20.63 0.64
N ALA A 744 29.68 19.48 0.97
CA ALA A 744 28.29 19.21 0.69
C ALA A 744 27.35 20.18 1.39
N ALA A 745 27.60 20.51 2.66
CA ALA A 745 26.79 21.48 3.41
C ALA A 745 26.79 22.87 2.76
N ASP A 746 27.94 23.36 2.28
CA ASP A 746 28.02 24.62 1.51
C ASP A 746 27.19 24.55 0.22
N CYS A 747 27.34 23.45 -0.54
CA CYS A 747 26.61 23.27 -1.79
C CYS A 747 25.09 23.16 -1.56
N VAL A 748 24.66 22.49 -0.47
CA VAL A 748 23.25 22.45 -0.03
C VAL A 748 22.73 23.85 0.28
N SER A 749 23.51 24.70 0.97
CA SER A 749 23.11 26.09 1.24
C SER A 749 22.90 26.89 -0.05
N ARG A 750 23.75 26.68 -1.06
CA ARG A 750 23.58 27.30 -2.40
C ARG A 750 22.33 26.77 -3.11
N LEU A 751 22.04 25.47 -3.01
CA LEU A 751 20.83 24.86 -3.56
C LEU A 751 19.56 25.40 -2.90
N GLU A 752 19.53 25.49 -1.56
CA GLU A 752 18.39 26.08 -0.82
C GLU A 752 18.13 27.53 -1.22
N THR A 753 19.19 28.32 -1.39
CA THR A 753 19.10 29.71 -1.84
C THR A 753 18.51 29.77 -3.25
N ALA A 754 19.05 28.98 -4.18
CA ALA A 754 18.54 28.92 -5.56
C ALA A 754 17.07 28.47 -5.62
N MET A 755 16.68 27.48 -4.81
CA MET A 755 15.30 26.99 -4.72
C MET A 755 14.33 28.07 -4.20
N THR A 756 14.77 28.86 -3.22
CA THR A 756 13.99 29.95 -2.65
C THR A 756 13.86 31.12 -3.61
N GLU A 757 14.96 31.54 -4.25
CA GLU A 757 14.96 32.63 -5.24
C GLU A 757 14.16 32.29 -6.51
N ALA A 758 14.16 31.01 -6.91
CA ALA A 758 13.39 30.52 -8.05
C ALA A 758 11.87 30.56 -7.82
N ASP A 759 11.43 30.59 -6.55
CA ASP A 759 10.03 30.66 -6.12
C ASP A 759 9.13 29.57 -6.75
N LEU A 760 9.72 28.45 -7.17
CA LEU A 760 9.00 27.41 -7.91
C LEU A 760 7.98 26.67 -7.03
N LEU A 761 8.27 26.49 -5.74
CA LEU A 761 7.35 25.84 -4.78
C LEU A 761 6.10 26.70 -4.57
N ARG A 762 6.26 28.01 -4.39
CA ARG A 762 5.15 28.95 -4.26
C ARG A 762 4.33 28.99 -5.53
N GLN A 763 4.97 29.11 -6.69
CA GLN A 763 4.28 29.08 -7.99
C GLN A 763 3.53 27.76 -8.24
N THR A 764 4.04 26.64 -7.71
CA THR A 764 3.47 25.30 -7.95
C THR A 764 2.31 24.96 -7.01
N TYR A 765 2.32 25.48 -5.79
CA TYR A 765 1.36 25.13 -4.73
C TYR A 765 0.74 26.39 -4.08
N VAL A 766 0.56 27.47 -4.84
CA VAL A 766 -0.13 28.67 -4.37
C VAL A 766 -1.59 28.32 -4.10
N PHE A 767 -2.12 28.68 -2.93
CA PHE A 767 -3.53 28.48 -2.62
C PHE A 767 -4.39 29.56 -3.29
N ASP A 768 -5.49 29.15 -3.92
CA ASP A 768 -6.52 30.05 -4.46
C ASP A 768 -7.89 29.63 -3.92
N SER A 769 -8.44 30.46 -3.02
CA SER A 769 -9.74 30.20 -2.38
C SER A 769 -10.92 30.25 -3.35
N THR A 770 -10.76 30.86 -4.51
CA THR A 770 -11.81 31.02 -5.53
C THR A 770 -11.73 29.96 -6.63
N LYS A 771 -10.68 29.15 -6.62
CA LYS A 771 -10.46 28.14 -7.65
C LYS A 771 -11.54 27.05 -7.58
N PHE A 772 -12.21 26.86 -8.72
CA PHE A 772 -13.14 25.78 -8.95
C PHE A 772 -12.46 24.65 -9.75
N ASP A 773 -12.62 23.41 -9.30
CA ASP A 773 -12.15 22.24 -10.04
C ASP A 773 -13.27 21.69 -10.91
N PRO A 774 -13.18 21.80 -12.25
CA PRO A 774 -14.13 21.14 -13.13
C PRO A 774 -13.95 19.61 -13.07
N PRO A 775 -15.01 18.82 -13.35
CA PRO A 775 -14.89 17.37 -13.48
C PRO A 775 -13.72 17.00 -14.39
N PRO A 776 -12.85 16.06 -13.98
CA PRO A 776 -11.61 15.80 -14.71
C PRO A 776 -11.92 15.14 -16.05
N HIS A 777 -11.17 15.51 -17.07
CA HIS A 777 -11.18 14.88 -18.39
C HIS A 777 -9.79 14.35 -18.70
N ILE A 778 -9.71 13.11 -19.17
CA ILE A 778 -8.43 12.47 -19.53
C ILE A 778 -8.28 12.44 -21.04
N SER A 779 -7.27 13.12 -21.58
CA SER A 779 -6.87 12.95 -22.98
C SER A 779 -5.92 11.77 -23.18
N GLU A 780 -5.91 11.18 -24.37
CA GLU A 780 -4.96 10.12 -24.74
C GLU A 780 -3.48 10.57 -24.60
N GLN A 781 -3.21 11.86 -24.83
CA GLN A 781 -1.88 12.46 -24.72
C GLN A 781 -1.41 12.50 -23.27
N GLU A 782 -2.29 12.88 -22.34
CA GLU A 782 -2.01 12.87 -20.91
C GLU A 782 -1.79 11.46 -20.37
N GLU A 783 -2.57 10.47 -20.83
CA GLU A 783 -2.36 9.07 -20.45
C GLU A 783 -1.02 8.54 -20.98
N SER A 784 -0.63 8.91 -22.21
CA SER A 784 0.68 8.57 -22.77
C SER A 784 1.83 9.17 -21.95
N TYR A 785 1.71 10.44 -21.54
CA TYR A 785 2.71 11.09 -20.70
C TYR A 785 2.83 10.48 -19.31
N ALA A 786 1.71 10.15 -18.68
CA ALA A 786 1.69 9.46 -17.38
C ALA A 786 2.44 8.11 -17.40
N ARG A 787 2.62 7.51 -18.58
CA ARG A 787 3.35 6.24 -18.83
C ARG A 787 4.71 6.44 -19.50
N SER A 788 5.20 7.68 -19.62
CA SER A 788 6.45 7.98 -20.32
C SER A 788 7.71 7.62 -19.53
N GLY A 789 7.60 7.47 -18.21
CA GLY A 789 8.74 7.38 -17.29
C GLY A 789 9.16 8.74 -16.71
N TYR A 790 8.93 9.83 -17.46
CA TYR A 790 9.26 11.21 -17.10
C TYR A 790 8.14 11.96 -16.36
N TYR A 791 7.04 11.28 -16.07
CA TYR A 791 5.94 11.85 -15.29
C TYR A 791 6.37 12.05 -13.84
N VAL A 792 6.30 13.27 -13.34
CA VAL A 792 6.51 13.59 -11.93
C VAL A 792 5.17 14.04 -11.34
N GLU A 793 4.81 13.46 -10.19
CA GLU A 793 3.61 13.84 -9.45
C GLU A 793 3.77 15.28 -8.94
N ARG A 794 2.70 16.08 -9.07
CA ARG A 794 2.52 17.29 -8.27
C ARG A 794 1.89 16.89 -6.94
#